data_AF-A0A8T6LHX4-F1
#
_entry.id   AF-A0A8T6LHX4-F1
#
_cell.length_a   1.000
_cell.length_b   1.000
_cell.length_c   1.000
_cell.angle_alpha   90.00
_cell.angle_beta   90.00
_cell.angle_gamma   90.00
#
_symmetry.space_group_name_H-M   'P 1'
#
loop_
_entity.id
_entity.type
_entity.pdbx_description
1 polymer ?
#
loop_
_entity_poly.entity_id
_entity_poly.type
_entity_poly.pdbx_seq_one_letter_code
_entity_poly.pdbx_strand_id
1 'polypeptide(L)'
;MGPGDSVGDAPPEFESQPAANRRSCAVDCRPREDAGGERSPARGPARYMGTGVGGAEGAQVMNPRRAGGRPDTETVLDGLKDFQRDTVEYAFERLYTAPDSTRRFLVADEVGLGKTLVARGLIAKAIDHLWDGDHRVEQIDVVYICSNAQIARQNVRRLQIGSGRFVRAGRLGLLPQEIHDLKANRVNYLALTPGTSFDLRSSMGTAEERVVLYHLLQRVWPDQRKGPMNLLQGFVRKTGHFRWKLKDFNRWGRIDDDLGDAFERRLHEEGEDLSRQYADLCKRFWRTRTRIPWADRSEQIKFIGQLRSMLAEVCVTALQPDLVILDEFQRFKHLLDGKDATSRLAKHLFNYSDDTAHVRLLLLSATPYRMYTLHHESAEDDHYRDFLRTIEFLDRGLKESGHLRRLLDDYRQAMYRIESGAKPLVQLKGQIEKRLRRVMSRTERLRVSTASDGMLREVPCPGLELTAGDVQDFLALGKIGREVNQPRVLEYWKSAPYLLSFMDGYKLKTKVAARLDISTGNGFAKLLTDGGRVSLSWEEVEGYARLDPANARLRSLIKWVERCEAWRLLWLPPALPYYAESGPWKTARKQQLSKRLIFSTWQVVPKAVAGVVSYDVERRIFPRFDESVRNTPEERRKRRPLLRFAYSKERNSLTGMPVLAILYPSPSLAELGDPFPVPEDGDSLADAVTRARERLDPLLARLTEPYRDAVREDESWYWVAPILLDLERHEASTREWFGRWDLPNQWTGADGDDDEGSRWVDHVKEAKKLVDEGVDALVRGSRDLGRPPA
;
A
#
# COMPACT_ATOMS: atom_id res chain seq x y z
N MET A 1 22.53 -59.10 -7.60
CA MET A 1 23.25 -59.92 -8.60
C MET A 1 22.27 -60.20 -9.73
N GLY A 2 22.72 -60.20 -10.99
CA GLY A 2 21.89 -60.51 -12.16
C GLY A 2 21.14 -59.29 -12.75
N PRO A 3 21.54 -58.77 -13.93
CA PRO A 3 20.86 -57.70 -14.66
C PRO A 3 19.98 -58.23 -15.80
N GLY A 4 19.20 -57.32 -16.41
CA GLY A 4 18.49 -57.57 -17.67
C GLY A 4 18.07 -56.26 -18.35
N ASP A 5 18.70 -55.96 -19.49
CA ASP A 5 18.30 -54.93 -20.46
C ASP A 5 16.96 -55.32 -21.12
N SER A 6 16.17 -54.51 -21.84
CA SER A 6 16.16 -53.09 -22.25
C SER A 6 14.66 -52.76 -22.50
N VAL A 7 14.20 -51.52 -22.67
CA VAL A 7 14.11 -50.74 -23.94
C VAL A 7 13.45 -49.42 -23.55
N GLY A 8 13.85 -48.30 -24.17
CA GLY A 8 13.25 -46.99 -23.92
C GLY A 8 12.05 -46.71 -24.82
N ASP A 9 11.00 -46.13 -24.24
CA ASP A 9 9.93 -45.42 -24.96
C ASP A 9 9.78 -44.01 -24.37
N ALA A 10 9.58 -43.02 -25.24
CA ALA A 10 9.54 -41.61 -24.85
C ALA A 10 8.12 -41.18 -24.40
N PRO A 11 7.96 -40.43 -23.30
CA PRO A 11 6.68 -39.87 -22.92
C PRO A 11 6.33 -38.64 -23.80
N PRO A 12 5.04 -38.41 -24.11
CA PRO A 12 4.62 -37.30 -24.98
C PRO A 12 4.73 -35.93 -24.31
N GLU A 13 4.95 -34.92 -25.15
CA GLU A 13 5.09 -33.51 -24.74
C GLU A 13 3.77 -32.91 -24.22
N PHE A 14 3.78 -32.38 -22.99
CA PHE A 14 2.67 -31.59 -22.46
C PHE A 14 2.89 -30.10 -22.74
N GLU A 15 2.04 -29.51 -23.58
CA GLU A 15 2.00 -28.06 -23.80
C GLU A 15 1.64 -27.32 -22.51
N SER A 16 2.56 -26.49 -22.02
CA SER A 16 2.36 -25.67 -20.81
C SER A 16 1.95 -24.24 -21.19
N GLN A 17 0.64 -23.96 -21.14
CA GLN A 17 0.15 -22.58 -21.23
C GLN A 17 0.44 -21.82 -19.91
N PRO A 18 0.99 -20.59 -19.98
CA PRO A 18 1.48 -19.90 -18.79
C PRO A 18 0.36 -19.24 -17.97
N ALA A 19 0.39 -19.47 -16.66
CA ALA A 19 -0.56 -18.88 -15.70
C ALA A 19 -0.48 -17.35 -15.67
N ALA A 20 -1.63 -16.69 -15.82
CA ALA A 20 -1.75 -15.23 -15.69
C ALA A 20 -1.68 -14.78 -14.23
N ASN A 21 -0.94 -13.69 -14.00
CA ASN A 21 -0.75 -13.06 -12.70
C ASN A 21 -2.06 -12.79 -11.95
N ARG A 22 -2.19 -13.30 -10.73
CA ARG A 22 -3.07 -12.71 -9.71
C ARG A 22 -2.24 -11.92 -8.71
N ARG A 23 -2.23 -10.60 -8.86
CA ARG A 23 -1.99 -9.68 -7.76
C ARG A 23 -3.35 -9.27 -7.20
N SER A 24 -3.57 -9.49 -5.91
CA SER A 24 -4.63 -8.78 -5.18
C SER A 24 -3.96 -7.96 -4.09
N CYS A 25 -4.32 -6.68 -4.02
CA CYS A 25 -3.90 -5.81 -2.94
C CYS A 25 -4.61 -6.20 -1.64
N ALA A 26 -4.02 -5.78 -0.52
CA ALA A 26 -4.45 -6.14 0.83
C ALA A 26 -5.35 -5.06 1.45
N VAL A 27 -5.55 -5.16 2.78
CA VAL A 27 -6.20 -4.20 3.71
C VAL A 27 -7.73 -4.34 3.69
N ASP A 28 -8.39 -5.00 4.66
CA ASP A 28 -8.35 -4.95 6.14
C ASP A 28 -9.10 -3.74 6.76
N CYS A 29 -9.75 -3.99 7.92
CA CYS A 29 -10.52 -3.06 8.75
C CYS A 29 -11.90 -2.56 8.25
N ARG A 30 -13.08 -2.61 8.93
CA ARG A 30 -13.51 -2.54 10.36
C ARG A 30 -13.71 -1.08 10.90
N PRO A 31 -14.82 -0.69 11.60
CA PRO A 31 -14.91 -0.22 13.04
C PRO A 31 -15.80 -1.08 14.01
N ARG A 32 -15.87 -0.73 15.33
CA ARG A 32 -16.54 -1.29 16.57
C ARG A 32 -17.31 -0.17 17.23
N GLU A 33 -18.37 -0.40 18.05
CA GLU A 33 -18.78 0.61 19.07
C GLU A 33 -19.80 0.26 20.19
N ASP A 34 -19.57 0.90 21.35
CA ASP A 34 -20.51 1.53 22.32
C ASP A 34 -21.51 0.80 23.23
N ALA A 35 -21.41 1.09 24.55
CA ALA A 35 -22.20 2.20 25.14
C ALA A 35 -21.89 2.52 26.64
N GLY A 36 -21.96 3.81 27.00
CA GLY A 36 -22.24 4.39 28.35
C GLY A 36 -21.04 4.62 29.31
N GLY A 37 -20.89 5.73 30.05
CA GLY A 37 -21.57 7.05 30.05
C GLY A 37 -21.57 7.75 31.43
N GLU A 38 -21.25 9.06 31.53
CA GLU A 38 -21.81 10.11 32.46
C GLU A 38 -20.97 11.42 32.61
N ARG A 39 -21.63 12.57 32.39
CA ARG A 39 -21.57 13.94 33.03
C ARG A 39 -20.24 14.71 33.33
N SER A 40 -19.95 15.74 32.50
CA SER A 40 -19.71 17.20 32.81
C SER A 40 -18.62 17.72 33.79
N PRO A 41 -18.16 19.03 33.72
CA PRO A 41 -18.38 20.10 32.73
C PRO A 41 -17.14 20.96 32.28
N ALA A 42 -17.31 21.66 31.14
CA ALA A 42 -16.85 23.03 30.79
C ALA A 42 -15.37 23.51 30.85
N ARG A 43 -14.84 23.94 29.69
CA ARG A 43 -14.16 25.25 29.43
C ARG A 43 -14.06 25.50 27.92
N GLY A 44 -14.38 26.71 27.45
CA GLY A 44 -14.47 27.06 26.01
C GLY A 44 -13.18 27.63 25.39
N PRO A 45 -13.10 27.74 24.04
CA PRO A 45 -11.92 28.24 23.34
C PRO A 45 -11.92 29.76 23.17
N ALA A 46 -10.72 30.36 23.21
CA ALA A 46 -10.51 31.79 22.98
C ALA A 46 -10.44 32.15 21.48
N ARG A 47 -10.90 33.37 21.16
CA ARG A 47 -10.89 33.94 19.80
C ARG A 47 -9.47 34.35 19.38
N TYR A 48 -9.08 34.04 18.15
CA TYR A 48 -8.02 34.77 17.45
C TYR A 48 -8.65 35.91 16.64
N MET A 49 -8.23 37.16 16.88
CA MET A 49 -8.49 38.30 16.00
C MET A 49 -7.20 38.65 15.24
N GLY A 50 -7.34 39.07 13.98
CA GLY A 50 -6.23 39.53 13.16
C GLY A 50 -6.14 41.05 13.07
N THR A 51 -4.90 41.53 12.87
CA THR A 51 -4.47 42.87 12.46
C THR A 51 -3.07 42.70 11.83
N GLY A 52 -2.61 43.41 10.81
CA GLY A 52 -3.22 44.49 10.01
C GLY A 52 -2.12 45.37 9.39
N VAL A 53 -1.99 45.31 8.05
CA VAL A 53 -1.48 46.33 7.09
C VAL A 53 -0.15 47.10 7.35
N GLY A 54 0.71 47.11 6.34
CA GLY A 54 1.79 48.11 6.10
C GLY A 54 3.11 47.46 5.68
N GLY A 55 3.88 47.93 4.68
CA GLY A 55 3.72 49.02 3.71
C GLY A 55 4.81 48.86 2.62
N ALA A 56 4.72 49.56 1.49
CA ALA A 56 5.63 49.37 0.35
C ALA A 56 6.77 50.41 0.31
N GLU A 57 8.00 49.98 -0.02
CA GLU A 57 8.97 50.70 -0.88
C GLU A 57 10.29 49.90 -1.04
N GLY A 58 11.08 50.20 -2.09
CA GLY A 58 12.49 49.79 -2.19
C GLY A 58 12.83 48.73 -3.25
N ALA A 59 12.83 49.11 -4.53
CA ALA A 59 13.44 48.31 -5.59
C ALA A 59 14.98 48.40 -5.53
N GLN A 60 15.66 47.32 -5.14
CA GLN A 60 17.11 47.16 -5.28
C GLN A 60 17.47 45.88 -6.04
N VAL A 61 18.51 45.98 -6.85
CA VAL A 61 19.00 44.96 -7.78
C VAL A 61 19.40 43.69 -7.03
N MET A 62 18.66 42.59 -7.23
CA MET A 62 19.00 41.30 -6.63
C MET A 62 19.99 40.50 -7.47
N ASN A 63 21.14 40.19 -6.87
CA ASN A 63 21.98 39.05 -7.25
C ASN A 63 21.17 37.73 -7.17
N PRO A 64 21.45 36.73 -8.03
CA PRO A 64 20.75 35.45 -8.00
C PRO A 64 21.14 34.61 -6.76
N ARG A 65 20.41 34.80 -5.66
CA ARG A 65 20.50 33.94 -4.47
C ARG A 65 19.79 32.61 -4.72
N ARG A 66 20.42 31.48 -4.34
CA ARG A 66 19.77 30.15 -4.31
C ARG A 66 18.45 30.27 -3.54
N ALA A 67 17.36 29.71 -4.06
CA ALA A 67 16.03 29.83 -3.45
C ALA A 67 15.92 28.95 -2.19
N GLY A 68 15.35 29.50 -1.12
CA GLY A 68 15.09 28.80 0.15
C GLY A 68 15.72 29.49 1.35
N GLY A 69 14.90 30.21 2.11
CA GLY A 69 15.26 30.62 3.48
C GLY A 69 15.35 29.40 4.42
N ARG A 70 15.90 29.60 5.63
CA ARG A 70 15.90 28.55 6.66
C ARG A 70 14.46 28.13 6.95
N PRO A 71 14.10 26.84 6.85
CA PRO A 71 12.76 26.39 7.23
C PRO A 71 12.50 26.68 8.71
N ASP A 72 11.26 27.01 9.05
CA ASP A 72 10.83 27.07 10.45
C ASP A 72 10.73 25.64 11.01
N THR A 73 11.75 25.27 11.77
CA THR A 73 11.91 23.97 12.41
C THR A 73 11.31 23.94 13.82
N GLU A 74 11.24 25.08 14.52
CA GLU A 74 10.66 25.18 15.86
C GLU A 74 9.14 24.89 15.81
N THR A 75 8.41 25.48 14.87
CA THR A 75 6.97 25.17 14.65
C THR A 75 6.73 23.68 14.36
N VAL A 76 7.71 22.95 13.81
CA VAL A 76 7.60 21.49 13.60
C VAL A 76 7.76 20.72 14.91
N LEU A 77 8.63 21.18 15.82
CA LEU A 77 8.88 20.55 17.12
C LEU A 77 7.75 20.86 18.12
N ASP A 78 7.20 22.07 18.10
CA ASP A 78 6.07 22.50 18.93
C ASP A 78 4.76 21.80 18.56
N GLY A 79 4.64 21.33 17.31
CA GLY A 79 3.54 20.48 16.85
C GLY A 79 3.61 19.02 17.32
N LEU A 80 4.65 18.62 18.07
CA LEU A 80 4.81 17.27 18.61
C LEU A 80 4.23 17.15 20.02
N LYS A 81 3.73 15.95 20.35
CA LYS A 81 3.40 15.61 21.75
C LYS A 81 4.67 15.36 22.55
N ASP A 82 4.61 15.56 23.87
CA ASP A 82 5.73 15.41 24.81
C ASP A 82 6.56 14.13 24.55
N PHE A 83 5.92 12.96 24.55
CA PHE A 83 6.60 11.67 24.31
C PHE A 83 7.21 11.54 22.89
N GLN A 84 6.65 12.25 21.90
CA GLN A 84 7.20 12.30 20.54
C GLN A 84 8.43 13.20 20.50
N ARG A 85 8.37 14.35 21.18
CA ARG A 85 9.49 15.27 21.36
C ARG A 85 10.64 14.61 22.10
N ASP A 86 10.37 13.90 23.21
CA ASP A 86 11.37 13.10 23.94
C ASP A 86 12.04 12.06 23.04
N THR A 87 11.25 11.36 22.21
CA THR A 87 11.80 10.39 21.24
C THR A 87 12.63 11.06 20.15
N VAL A 88 12.26 12.26 19.69
CA VAL A 88 13.03 13.06 18.73
C VAL A 88 14.36 13.52 19.34
N GLU A 89 14.34 14.11 20.54
CA GLU A 89 15.53 14.55 21.26
C GLU A 89 16.50 13.40 21.47
N TYR A 90 15.99 12.28 21.99
CA TYR A 90 16.80 11.10 22.25
C TYR A 90 17.36 10.48 20.95
N ALA A 91 16.55 10.34 19.90
CA ALA A 91 17.02 9.83 18.61
C ALA A 91 18.05 10.75 17.96
N PHE A 92 17.89 12.08 18.08
CA PHE A 92 18.84 13.06 17.58
C PHE A 92 20.18 12.96 18.32
N GLU A 93 20.16 12.92 19.67
CA GLU A 93 21.36 12.74 20.48
C GLU A 93 22.12 11.46 20.07
N ARG A 94 21.41 10.33 20.00
CA ARG A 94 21.98 9.02 19.64
C ARG A 94 22.49 8.92 18.20
N LEU A 95 22.06 9.79 17.30
CA LEU A 95 22.55 9.85 15.92
C LEU A 95 23.69 10.85 15.73
N TYR A 96 23.57 12.07 16.27
CA TYR A 96 24.46 13.19 15.93
C TYR A 96 25.50 13.50 17.01
N THR A 97 25.10 13.69 18.27
CA THR A 97 25.95 14.33 19.29
C THR A 97 26.55 13.37 20.32
N ALA A 98 25.98 12.17 20.51
CA ALA A 98 26.49 11.20 21.47
C ALA A 98 27.91 10.71 21.11
N PRO A 99 28.89 10.74 22.04
CA PRO A 99 30.26 10.26 21.78
C PRO A 99 30.35 8.78 21.36
N ASP A 100 29.40 7.95 21.81
CA ASP A 100 29.25 6.55 21.41
C ASP A 100 28.09 6.36 20.41
N SER A 101 27.84 7.34 19.54
CA SER A 101 26.89 7.25 18.42
C SER A 101 27.30 6.15 17.43
N THR A 102 26.39 5.20 17.20
CA THR A 102 26.52 4.20 16.13
C THR A 102 26.08 4.74 14.77
N ARG A 103 25.59 5.99 14.72
CA ARG A 103 24.99 6.64 13.54
C ARG A 103 23.79 5.88 12.95
N ARG A 104 23.23 4.91 13.70
CA ARG A 104 22.06 4.09 13.33
C ARG A 104 21.15 3.95 14.53
N PHE A 105 19.88 4.33 14.38
CA PHE A 105 18.93 4.33 15.50
C PHE A 105 17.57 3.80 15.09
N LEU A 106 16.94 3.02 15.97
CA LEU A 106 15.65 2.38 15.77
C LEU A 106 14.59 2.97 16.70
N VAL A 107 13.56 3.58 16.13
CA VAL A 107 12.34 3.97 16.84
C VAL A 107 11.34 2.82 16.72
N ALA A 108 11.24 2.03 17.80
CA ALA A 108 10.43 0.82 17.85
C ALA A 108 9.03 1.01 18.47
N ASP A 109 8.54 2.25 18.48
CA ASP A 109 7.26 2.67 19.06
C ASP A 109 6.05 1.89 18.52
N GLU A 110 5.01 1.78 19.33
CA GLU A 110 3.72 1.17 18.96
C GLU A 110 3.09 1.78 17.69
N VAL A 111 2.23 1.01 17.02
CA VAL A 111 1.47 1.49 15.85
C VAL A 111 0.55 2.64 16.27
N GLY A 112 0.47 3.67 15.42
CA GLY A 112 -0.38 4.83 15.68
C GLY A 112 0.12 5.81 16.76
N LEU A 113 1.35 5.66 17.27
CA LEU A 113 2.01 6.69 18.10
C LEU A 113 2.66 7.83 17.28
N GLY A 114 2.60 7.76 15.94
CA GLY A 114 3.07 8.84 15.07
C GLY A 114 4.55 8.80 14.74
N LYS A 115 5.13 7.61 14.46
CA LYS A 115 6.54 7.47 14.02
C LYS A 115 6.93 8.39 12.84
N THR A 116 6.01 8.70 11.93
CA THR A 116 6.25 9.68 10.84
C THR A 116 6.38 11.11 11.35
N LEU A 117 5.69 11.49 12.44
CA LEU A 117 5.86 12.79 13.11
C LEU A 117 7.19 12.85 13.86
N VAL A 118 7.58 11.77 14.54
CA VAL A 118 8.92 11.64 15.14
C VAL A 118 10.01 11.79 14.07
N ALA A 119 9.86 11.11 12.93
CA ALA A 119 10.78 11.26 11.81
C ALA A 119 10.81 12.69 11.24
N ARG A 120 9.66 13.39 11.16
CA ARG A 120 9.59 14.81 10.77
C ARG A 120 10.32 15.72 11.75
N GLY A 121 10.14 15.52 13.06
CA GLY A 121 10.86 16.29 14.09
C GLY A 121 12.37 16.04 14.04
N LEU A 122 12.79 14.79 13.81
CA LEU A 122 14.21 14.46 13.65
C LEU A 122 14.81 15.07 12.38
N ILE A 123 14.05 15.15 11.27
CA ILE A 123 14.44 15.93 10.08
C ILE A 123 14.61 17.40 10.43
N ALA A 124 13.71 18.00 11.21
CA ALA A 124 13.82 19.41 11.63
C ALA A 124 15.15 19.66 12.38
N LYS A 125 15.46 18.84 13.39
CA LYS A 125 16.72 18.92 14.13
C LYS A 125 17.96 18.66 13.27
N ALA A 126 17.87 17.72 12.32
CA ALA A 126 18.96 17.45 11.38
C ALA A 126 19.21 18.64 10.44
N ILE A 127 18.14 19.29 9.95
CA ILE A 127 18.25 20.49 9.12
C ILE A 127 18.95 21.61 9.89
N ASP A 128 18.53 21.90 11.13
CA ASP A 128 19.15 22.94 11.95
C ASP A 128 20.64 22.68 12.24
N HIS A 129 20.98 21.43 12.58
CA HIS A 129 22.34 21.01 12.90
C HIS A 129 23.29 21.10 11.69
N LEU A 130 22.76 20.88 10.48
CA LEU A 130 23.52 20.91 9.23
C LEU A 130 23.42 22.27 8.50
N TRP A 131 22.68 23.25 9.05
CA TRP A 131 22.49 24.56 8.43
C TRP A 131 23.69 25.48 8.63
N ASP A 132 24.17 25.66 9.86
CA ASP A 132 25.22 26.63 10.20
C ASP A 132 26.24 26.02 11.18
N GLY A 133 27.44 26.61 11.27
CA GLY A 133 28.53 26.17 12.16
C GLY A 133 29.40 25.04 11.60
N ASP A 134 30.10 24.34 12.49
CA ASP A 134 31.15 23.35 12.15
C ASP A 134 30.66 22.08 11.44
N HIS A 135 29.33 21.90 11.36
CA HIS A 135 28.68 20.76 10.69
C HIS A 135 27.87 21.20 9.46
N ARG A 136 28.07 22.43 9.00
CA ARG A 136 27.37 22.98 7.84
C ARG A 136 27.69 22.21 6.56
N VAL A 137 26.64 21.78 5.86
CA VAL A 137 26.72 21.27 4.49
C VAL A 137 26.13 22.27 3.49
N GLU A 138 26.48 22.12 2.20
CA GLU A 138 25.91 22.97 1.14
C GLU A 138 24.48 22.59 0.76
N GLN A 139 24.16 21.30 0.86
CA GLN A 139 22.91 20.66 0.43
C GLN A 139 22.59 19.56 1.43
N ILE A 140 21.34 19.50 1.91
CA ILE A 140 20.86 18.54 2.90
C ILE A 140 19.93 17.54 2.21
N ASP A 141 20.37 16.31 2.04
CA ASP A 141 19.65 15.28 1.27
C ASP A 141 19.03 14.21 2.18
N VAL A 142 17.70 14.26 2.30
CA VAL A 142 16.90 13.33 3.10
C VAL A 142 16.30 12.24 2.22
N VAL A 143 16.75 11.00 2.41
CA VAL A 143 16.31 9.83 1.63
C VAL A 143 15.34 8.98 2.45
N TYR A 144 14.07 8.99 2.05
CA TYR A 144 13.03 8.16 2.65
C TYR A 144 12.81 6.87 1.85
N ILE A 145 12.97 5.72 2.51
CA ILE A 145 12.81 4.39 1.95
C ILE A 145 11.62 3.71 2.61
N CYS A 146 10.65 3.26 1.81
CA CYS A 146 9.50 2.51 2.31
C CYS A 146 9.02 1.43 1.33
N SER A 147 8.09 0.59 1.76
CA SER A 147 7.67 -0.58 0.99
C SER A 147 6.77 -0.32 -0.22
N ASN A 148 6.20 0.89 -0.40
CA ASN A 148 5.25 1.19 -1.48
C ASN A 148 5.36 2.65 -1.94
N ALA A 149 5.46 2.89 -3.25
CA ALA A 149 5.68 4.21 -3.85
C ALA A 149 4.51 5.19 -3.67
N GLN A 150 3.29 4.70 -3.42
CA GLN A 150 2.15 5.55 -3.06
C GLN A 150 2.24 6.02 -1.60
N ILE A 151 2.60 5.12 -0.68
CA ILE A 151 2.88 5.46 0.72
C ILE A 151 4.07 6.41 0.80
N ALA A 152 5.09 6.21 -0.04
CA ALA A 152 6.24 7.11 -0.17
C ALA A 152 5.79 8.55 -0.48
N ARG A 153 4.98 8.74 -1.53
CA ARG A 153 4.45 10.06 -1.90
C ARG A 153 3.61 10.71 -0.79
N GLN A 154 2.80 9.93 -0.09
CA GLN A 154 1.95 10.47 0.98
C GLN A 154 2.74 10.82 2.24
N ASN A 155 3.67 9.96 2.66
CA ASN A 155 4.47 10.18 3.87
C ASN A 155 5.53 11.26 3.64
N VAL A 156 6.18 11.35 2.48
CA VAL A 156 7.20 12.39 2.23
C VAL A 156 6.58 13.79 2.23
N ARG A 157 5.35 13.97 1.72
CA ARG A 157 4.61 15.25 1.89
C ARG A 157 4.35 15.63 3.36
N ARG A 158 4.35 14.66 4.28
CA ARG A 158 4.23 14.88 5.73
C ARG A 158 5.59 15.06 6.43
N LEU A 159 6.67 14.60 5.81
CA LEU A 159 8.05 14.72 6.30
C LEU A 159 8.73 16.02 5.82
N GLN A 160 8.27 16.57 4.69
CA GLN A 160 8.77 17.80 4.09
C GLN A 160 8.60 19.01 5.03
N ILE A 161 9.63 19.86 5.11
CA ILE A 161 9.67 21.08 5.92
C ILE A 161 10.07 22.25 5.02
N GLY A 162 9.36 23.37 5.14
CA GLY A 162 9.57 24.56 4.31
C GLY A 162 9.39 24.30 2.81
N SER A 163 10.09 25.09 1.99
CA SER A 163 10.04 25.02 0.52
C SER A 163 10.98 23.96 -0.09
N GLY A 164 11.50 23.02 0.70
CA GLY A 164 12.46 22.00 0.21
C GLY A 164 11.87 21.18 -0.94
N ARG A 165 12.68 20.86 -1.96
CA ARG A 165 12.16 20.25 -3.20
C ARG A 165 11.94 18.75 -3.03
N PHE A 166 10.76 18.28 -3.44
CA PHE A 166 10.50 16.84 -3.58
C PHE A 166 10.97 16.38 -4.95
N VAL A 167 11.98 15.50 -4.97
CA VAL A 167 12.47 14.89 -6.21
C VAL A 167 11.87 13.49 -6.36
N ARG A 168 11.20 13.26 -7.49
CA ARG A 168 10.36 12.10 -7.74
C ARG A 168 11.18 10.91 -8.27
N ALA A 169 12.33 10.67 -7.64
CA ALA A 169 13.23 9.56 -7.91
C ALA A 169 12.62 8.22 -7.47
N GLY A 170 11.54 7.76 -8.12
CA GLY A 170 10.94 6.45 -7.84
C GLY A 170 11.86 5.27 -8.22
N ARG A 171 13.02 5.55 -8.83
CA ARG A 171 14.08 4.63 -9.26
C ARG A 171 15.42 5.37 -9.28
N LEU A 172 16.49 4.77 -8.79
CA LEU A 172 17.85 5.33 -8.88
C LEU A 172 18.31 5.54 -10.32
N GLY A 173 17.95 4.64 -11.25
CA GLY A 173 18.31 4.73 -12.67
C GLY A 173 17.72 5.91 -13.46
N LEU A 174 16.90 6.76 -12.82
CA LEU A 174 16.39 8.03 -13.40
C LEU A 174 16.96 9.28 -12.71
N LEU A 175 17.71 9.12 -11.61
CA LEU A 175 18.40 10.22 -10.93
C LEU A 175 19.28 11.10 -11.85
N PRO A 176 19.93 10.59 -12.92
CA PRO A 176 20.69 11.44 -13.85
C PRO A 176 19.87 12.54 -14.53
N GLN A 177 18.53 12.42 -14.55
CA GLN A 177 17.63 13.42 -15.09
C GLN A 177 17.20 14.48 -14.06
N GLU A 178 17.30 14.17 -12.76
CA GLU A 178 16.74 14.98 -11.67
C GLU A 178 17.82 15.57 -10.73
N ILE A 179 19.09 15.18 -10.85
CA ILE A 179 20.15 15.61 -9.91
C ILE A 179 20.57 17.09 -10.06
N HIS A 180 20.49 17.68 -11.26
CA HIS A 180 20.62 19.14 -11.43
C HIS A 180 19.62 19.92 -10.57
N ASP A 181 18.40 19.38 -10.44
CA ASP A 181 17.32 19.98 -9.67
C ASP A 181 17.52 19.83 -8.15
N LEU A 182 18.32 18.86 -7.70
CA LEU A 182 18.79 18.73 -6.32
C LEU A 182 19.82 19.83 -6.00
N LYS A 183 20.84 20.00 -6.86
CA LYS A 183 21.91 21.03 -6.74
C LYS A 183 21.38 22.47 -6.66
N ALA A 184 20.15 22.70 -7.15
CA ALA A 184 19.50 24.01 -7.10
C ALA A 184 18.89 24.37 -5.73
N ASN A 185 18.73 23.40 -4.81
CA ASN A 185 18.01 23.55 -3.55
C ASN A 185 18.89 23.17 -2.35
N ARG A 186 18.68 23.84 -1.21
CA ARG A 186 19.45 23.57 0.02
C ARG A 186 18.94 22.38 0.83
N VAL A 187 17.67 21.98 0.64
CA VAL A 187 17.07 20.81 1.28
C VAL A 187 16.28 20.03 0.24
N ASN A 188 16.59 18.74 0.10
CA ASN A 188 15.89 17.85 -0.81
C ASN A 188 15.30 16.64 -0.09
N TYR A 189 14.19 16.15 -0.63
CA TYR A 189 13.51 14.95 -0.16
C TYR A 189 13.38 13.95 -1.31
N LEU A 190 14.03 12.79 -1.16
CA LEU A 190 13.98 11.70 -2.13
C LEU A 190 13.19 10.51 -1.58
N ALA A 191 12.29 9.96 -2.39
CA ALA A 191 11.43 8.84 -2.01
C ALA A 191 11.76 7.57 -2.80
N LEU A 192 12.58 6.70 -2.22
CA LEU A 192 12.95 5.41 -2.84
C LEU A 192 12.03 4.28 -2.37
N THR A 193 11.88 3.24 -3.19
CA THR A 193 11.27 1.97 -2.73
C THR A 193 12.12 0.77 -3.14
N PRO A 194 12.31 -0.24 -2.26
CA PRO A 194 13.23 -1.33 -2.55
C PRO A 194 12.92 -2.07 -3.85
N GLY A 195 11.65 -2.43 -4.07
CA GLY A 195 11.19 -3.15 -5.27
C GLY A 195 11.28 -2.40 -6.61
N THR A 196 11.67 -1.12 -6.61
CA THR A 196 11.85 -0.32 -7.84
C THR A 196 13.24 0.31 -7.97
N SER A 197 13.88 0.60 -6.83
CA SER A 197 15.10 1.40 -6.75
C SER A 197 16.35 0.55 -6.49
N PHE A 198 16.23 -0.51 -5.69
CA PHE A 198 17.32 -1.45 -5.39
C PHE A 198 17.11 -2.81 -6.08
N ASP A 199 15.86 -3.22 -6.33
CA ASP A 199 15.53 -4.52 -6.89
C ASP A 199 15.71 -4.54 -8.43
N LEU A 200 16.84 -5.08 -8.85
CA LEU A 200 17.20 -5.26 -10.26
C LEU A 200 16.60 -6.54 -10.89
N ARG A 201 15.71 -7.29 -10.19
CA ARG A 201 15.10 -8.55 -10.69
C ARG A 201 14.44 -8.43 -12.06
N SER A 202 13.82 -7.30 -12.39
CA SER A 202 13.53 -6.97 -13.79
C SER A 202 14.81 -6.44 -14.44
N SER A 203 15.68 -7.35 -14.89
CA SER A 203 17.03 -7.07 -15.40
C SER A 203 17.12 -5.86 -16.34
N MET A 204 16.14 -5.69 -17.22
CA MET A 204 16.10 -4.63 -18.24
C MET A 204 15.55 -3.27 -17.78
N GLY A 205 14.95 -3.13 -16.58
CA GLY A 205 14.32 -1.88 -16.13
C GLY A 205 13.11 -1.39 -16.95
N THR A 206 12.71 -0.14 -16.77
CA THR A 206 11.67 0.53 -17.58
C THR A 206 12.19 0.98 -18.94
N ALA A 207 11.29 1.47 -19.79
CA ALA A 207 11.69 2.06 -21.07
C ALA A 207 12.49 3.36 -20.86
N GLU A 208 12.15 4.17 -19.86
CA GLU A 208 12.82 5.42 -19.52
C GLU A 208 14.26 5.17 -19.04
N GLU A 209 14.48 4.21 -18.12
CA GLU A 209 15.82 3.83 -17.65
C GLU A 209 16.73 3.42 -18.84
N ARG A 210 16.19 2.71 -19.82
CA ARG A 210 16.94 2.32 -21.03
C ARG A 210 17.15 3.45 -22.03
N VAL A 211 16.34 4.51 -22.01
CA VAL A 211 16.61 5.74 -22.76
C VAL A 211 17.78 6.48 -22.11
N VAL A 212 17.79 6.65 -20.78
CA VAL A 212 18.92 7.27 -20.05
C VAL A 212 20.22 6.51 -20.34
N LEU A 213 20.21 5.17 -20.23
CA LEU A 213 21.36 4.34 -20.60
C LEU A 213 21.80 4.48 -22.06
N TYR A 214 20.88 4.69 -23.01
CA TYR A 214 21.27 4.94 -24.41
C TYR A 214 22.10 6.21 -24.52
N HIS A 215 21.64 7.32 -23.93
CA HIS A 215 22.35 8.59 -24.03
C HIS A 215 23.70 8.56 -23.27
N LEU A 216 23.77 7.90 -22.12
CA LEU A 216 25.05 7.66 -21.42
C LEU A 216 26.02 6.84 -22.28
N LEU A 217 25.57 5.72 -22.88
CA LEU A 217 26.41 4.92 -23.77
C LEU A 217 26.82 5.66 -25.04
N GLN A 218 26.00 6.59 -25.56
CA GLN A 218 26.39 7.39 -26.72
C GLN A 218 27.50 8.41 -26.42
N ARG A 219 27.75 8.74 -25.14
CA ARG A 219 28.90 9.57 -24.76
C ARG A 219 30.22 8.78 -24.83
N VAL A 220 30.24 7.52 -24.37
CA VAL A 220 31.43 6.65 -24.36
C VAL A 220 31.65 5.89 -25.67
N TRP A 221 30.59 5.28 -26.21
CA TRP A 221 30.62 4.43 -27.42
C TRP A 221 29.59 4.95 -28.45
N PRO A 222 29.86 6.09 -29.10
CA PRO A 222 28.96 6.71 -30.07
C PRO A 222 28.68 5.77 -31.25
N ASP A 223 27.41 5.40 -31.44
CA ASP A 223 26.94 4.57 -32.54
C ASP A 223 25.47 4.91 -32.88
N GLN A 224 25.31 5.65 -33.98
CA GLN A 224 24.02 6.11 -34.49
C GLN A 224 23.27 5.05 -35.31
N ARG A 225 23.78 3.81 -35.40
CA ARG A 225 23.13 2.71 -36.12
C ARG A 225 21.94 2.16 -35.32
N LYS A 226 21.13 1.32 -35.99
CA LYS A 226 19.94 0.72 -35.37
C LYS A 226 20.26 -0.31 -34.27
N GLY A 227 21.49 -0.83 -34.20
CA GLY A 227 21.94 -1.84 -33.24
C GLY A 227 21.72 -1.43 -31.78
N PRO A 228 22.38 -0.37 -31.29
CA PRO A 228 22.18 0.17 -29.93
C PRO A 228 20.72 0.47 -29.59
N MET A 229 19.97 1.08 -30.52
CA MET A 229 18.55 1.40 -30.31
C MET A 229 17.68 0.13 -30.11
N ASN A 230 17.95 -0.92 -30.88
CA ASN A 230 17.26 -2.21 -30.75
C ASN A 230 17.72 -2.98 -29.51
N LEU A 231 19.00 -2.85 -29.14
CA LEU A 231 19.58 -3.45 -27.95
C LEU A 231 18.90 -2.91 -26.68
N LEU A 232 18.66 -1.61 -26.62
CA LEU A 232 17.99 -0.98 -25.46
C LEU A 232 16.45 -0.96 -25.56
N GLN A 233 15.85 -1.49 -26.63
CA GLN A 233 14.38 -1.60 -26.74
C GLN A 233 13.77 -2.55 -25.69
N GLY A 234 14.47 -3.64 -25.35
CA GLY A 234 13.99 -4.66 -24.41
C GLY A 234 12.69 -5.33 -24.89
N PHE A 235 11.63 -5.27 -24.08
CA PHE A 235 10.31 -5.85 -24.36
C PHE A 235 9.29 -4.87 -24.99
N VAL A 236 9.68 -3.63 -25.33
CA VAL A 236 8.74 -2.63 -25.87
C VAL A 236 8.26 -3.07 -27.27
N ARG A 237 6.98 -3.44 -27.39
CA ARG A 237 6.39 -3.92 -28.66
C ARG A 237 6.37 -2.86 -29.78
N LYS A 238 6.09 -1.60 -29.44
CA LYS A 238 6.02 -0.48 -30.41
C LYS A 238 7.42 0.12 -30.66
N THR A 239 8.21 -0.51 -31.55
CA THR A 239 9.58 -0.06 -31.92
C THR A 239 9.65 1.43 -32.30
N GLY A 240 8.69 1.92 -33.09
CA GLY A 240 8.64 3.32 -33.50
C GLY A 240 8.53 4.30 -32.33
N HIS A 241 7.67 3.98 -31.35
CA HIS A 241 7.50 4.78 -30.14
C HIS A 241 8.76 4.79 -29.25
N PHE A 242 9.46 3.66 -29.13
CA PHE A 242 10.73 3.63 -28.39
C PHE A 242 11.81 4.49 -29.07
N ARG A 243 11.98 4.37 -30.39
CA ARG A 243 12.92 5.21 -31.15
C ARG A 243 12.53 6.69 -31.14
N TRP A 244 11.24 7.01 -31.10
CA TRP A 244 10.77 8.37 -30.92
C TRP A 244 11.19 8.92 -29.55
N LYS A 245 11.00 8.16 -28.44
CA LYS A 245 11.50 8.56 -27.11
C LYS A 245 13.01 8.84 -27.08
N LEU A 246 13.84 8.02 -27.76
CA LEU A 246 15.29 8.25 -27.86
C LEU A 246 15.64 9.56 -28.62
N LYS A 247 14.89 9.90 -29.67
CA LYS A 247 15.14 11.11 -30.46
C LYS A 247 14.63 12.38 -29.79
N ASP A 248 13.50 12.27 -29.11
CA ASP A 248 12.83 13.41 -28.46
C ASP A 248 13.39 13.70 -27.05
N PHE A 249 14.35 12.89 -26.56
CA PHE A 249 14.92 12.98 -25.20
C PHE A 249 15.23 14.41 -24.76
N ASN A 250 15.93 15.17 -25.58
CA ASN A 250 16.33 16.55 -25.27
C ASN A 250 15.16 17.53 -25.05
N ARG A 251 13.91 17.16 -25.37
CA ARG A 251 12.71 17.95 -25.02
C ARG A 251 12.12 17.64 -23.65
N TRP A 252 12.37 16.45 -23.10
CA TRP A 252 11.74 15.97 -21.87
C TRP A 252 12.74 15.49 -20.80
N GLY A 253 14.04 15.52 -21.09
CA GLY A 253 15.11 15.18 -20.16
C GLY A 253 16.48 15.70 -20.61
N ARG A 254 17.34 15.96 -19.62
CA ARG A 254 18.78 16.21 -19.77
C ARG A 254 19.51 15.22 -18.85
N ILE A 255 20.77 14.91 -19.11
CA ILE A 255 21.63 14.15 -18.19
C ILE A 255 22.56 15.15 -17.49
N ASP A 256 22.75 14.99 -16.19
CA ASP A 256 23.75 15.75 -15.44
C ASP A 256 25.17 15.39 -15.89
N ASP A 257 25.96 16.43 -16.17
CA ASP A 257 27.26 16.26 -16.81
C ASP A 257 28.27 15.58 -15.87
N ASP A 258 28.29 15.92 -14.57
CA ASP A 258 29.17 15.30 -13.57
C ASP A 258 28.83 13.81 -13.34
N LEU A 259 27.53 13.47 -13.27
CA LEU A 259 27.07 12.09 -13.14
C LEU A 259 27.35 11.30 -14.43
N GLY A 260 27.17 11.94 -15.59
CA GLY A 260 27.63 11.44 -16.87
C GLY A 260 29.09 11.03 -16.82
N ASP A 261 30.00 11.98 -16.54
CA ASP A 261 31.44 11.76 -16.42
C ASP A 261 31.80 10.65 -15.41
N ALA A 262 31.09 10.60 -14.27
CA ALA A 262 31.27 9.53 -13.29
C ALA A 262 30.87 8.14 -13.82
N PHE A 263 29.81 8.05 -14.62
CA PHE A 263 29.42 6.82 -15.30
C PHE A 263 30.36 6.46 -16.46
N GLU A 264 30.92 7.43 -17.18
CA GLU A 264 31.97 7.19 -18.18
C GLU A 264 33.22 6.59 -17.55
N ARG A 265 33.73 7.19 -16.46
CA ARG A 265 34.88 6.65 -15.70
C ARG A 265 34.61 5.22 -15.25
N ARG A 266 33.44 4.97 -14.64
CA ARG A 266 33.03 3.63 -14.18
C ARG A 266 32.95 2.60 -15.32
N LEU A 267 32.55 3.00 -16.52
CA LEU A 267 32.55 2.14 -17.72
C LEU A 267 33.96 1.87 -18.24
N HIS A 268 34.87 2.84 -18.18
CA HIS A 268 36.27 2.66 -18.57
C HIS A 268 37.03 1.72 -17.60
N GLU A 269 36.69 1.74 -16.31
CA GLU A 269 37.27 0.85 -15.29
C GLU A 269 36.94 -0.64 -15.49
N GLU A 270 35.79 -0.99 -16.08
CA GLU A 270 35.44 -2.39 -16.44
C GLU A 270 36.25 -2.92 -17.65
N GLY A 271 36.98 -2.06 -18.36
CA GLY A 271 37.93 -2.45 -19.40
C GLY A 271 37.31 -2.89 -20.74
N GLU A 272 38.16 -3.49 -21.58
CA GLU A 272 37.80 -3.81 -22.98
C GLU A 272 36.69 -4.86 -23.12
N ASP A 273 36.53 -5.77 -22.16
CA ASP A 273 35.60 -6.90 -22.28
C ASP A 273 34.14 -6.45 -22.36
N LEU A 274 33.75 -5.44 -21.57
CA LEU A 274 32.42 -4.86 -21.63
C LEU A 274 32.16 -4.14 -22.98
N SER A 275 33.18 -3.47 -23.52
CA SER A 275 33.12 -2.83 -24.84
C SER A 275 32.97 -3.86 -25.98
N ARG A 276 33.73 -4.97 -25.92
CA ARG A 276 33.58 -6.10 -26.86
C ARG A 276 32.18 -6.72 -26.77
N GLN A 277 31.66 -6.92 -25.55
CA GLN A 277 30.30 -7.44 -25.33
C GLN A 277 29.23 -6.51 -25.91
N TYR A 278 29.36 -5.20 -25.70
CA TYR A 278 28.46 -4.19 -26.29
C TYR A 278 28.51 -4.22 -27.83
N ALA A 279 29.70 -4.28 -28.43
CA ALA A 279 29.87 -4.31 -29.87
C ALA A 279 29.28 -5.59 -30.51
N ASP A 280 29.46 -6.76 -29.89
CA ASP A 280 28.84 -8.02 -30.32
C ASP A 280 27.31 -7.97 -30.19
N LEU A 281 26.78 -7.52 -29.06
CA LEU A 281 25.34 -7.36 -28.87
C LEU A 281 24.73 -6.37 -29.88
N CYS A 282 25.38 -5.24 -30.15
CA CYS A 282 24.95 -4.30 -31.19
C CYS A 282 24.95 -4.92 -32.59
N LYS A 283 25.90 -5.80 -32.91
CA LYS A 283 25.88 -6.61 -34.15
C LYS A 283 24.70 -7.59 -34.14
N ARG A 284 24.44 -8.34 -33.07
CA ARG A 284 23.29 -9.27 -33.01
C ARG A 284 21.94 -8.55 -33.18
N PHE A 285 21.80 -7.39 -32.56
CA PHE A 285 20.58 -6.58 -32.58
C PHE A 285 20.50 -5.57 -33.76
N TRP A 286 21.35 -5.69 -34.79
CA TRP A 286 21.42 -4.73 -35.91
C TRP A 286 20.07 -4.46 -36.61
N ARG A 287 19.22 -5.50 -36.74
CA ARG A 287 17.86 -5.44 -37.28
C ARG A 287 16.81 -5.79 -36.24
N THR A 288 15.66 -5.13 -36.33
CA THR A 288 14.46 -5.50 -35.55
C THR A 288 13.98 -6.88 -35.99
N ARG A 289 13.72 -7.79 -35.04
CA ARG A 289 13.21 -9.15 -35.29
C ARG A 289 11.89 -9.35 -34.53
N THR A 290 10.89 -9.97 -35.16
CA THR A 290 9.60 -10.28 -34.51
C THR A 290 9.75 -11.33 -33.41
N ARG A 291 10.66 -12.29 -33.59
CA ARG A 291 11.07 -13.29 -32.59
C ARG A 291 12.58 -13.19 -32.40
N ILE A 292 13.03 -12.99 -31.16
CA ILE A 292 14.44 -12.94 -30.77
C ILE A 292 14.78 -14.27 -30.08
N PRO A 293 15.86 -14.97 -30.47
CA PRO A 293 16.29 -16.21 -29.81
C PRO A 293 16.51 -16.01 -28.30
N TRP A 294 16.23 -17.03 -27.49
CA TRP A 294 16.36 -16.91 -26.04
C TRP A 294 17.81 -16.65 -25.60
N ALA A 295 18.81 -17.18 -26.31
CA ALA A 295 20.22 -16.87 -26.07
C ALA A 295 20.53 -15.37 -26.21
N ASP A 296 20.18 -14.78 -27.37
CA ASP A 296 20.33 -13.33 -27.61
C ASP A 296 19.56 -12.50 -26.58
N ARG A 297 18.37 -12.95 -26.17
CA ARG A 297 17.54 -12.27 -25.16
C ARG A 297 18.16 -12.36 -23.75
N SER A 298 18.74 -13.49 -23.39
CA SER A 298 19.39 -13.74 -22.09
C SER A 298 20.63 -12.86 -21.92
N GLU A 299 21.47 -12.76 -22.95
CA GLU A 299 22.64 -11.87 -22.92
C GLU A 299 22.25 -10.39 -22.90
N GLN A 300 21.24 -9.98 -23.69
CA GLN A 300 20.65 -8.63 -23.61
C GLN A 300 20.11 -8.32 -22.19
N ILE A 301 19.49 -9.31 -21.54
CA ILE A 301 18.99 -9.22 -20.17
C ILE A 301 20.15 -8.98 -19.18
N LYS A 302 21.22 -9.77 -19.26
CA LYS A 302 22.40 -9.65 -18.39
C LYS A 302 23.10 -8.31 -18.56
N PHE A 303 23.40 -7.94 -19.80
CA PHE A 303 24.14 -6.72 -20.14
C PHE A 303 23.41 -5.45 -19.67
N ILE A 304 22.10 -5.33 -19.91
CA ILE A 304 21.32 -4.18 -19.40
C ILE A 304 21.25 -4.21 -17.87
N GLY A 305 21.20 -5.39 -17.25
CA GLY A 305 21.30 -5.55 -15.81
C GLY A 305 22.61 -4.99 -15.24
N GLN A 306 23.75 -5.33 -15.86
CA GLN A 306 25.08 -4.83 -15.47
C GLN A 306 25.17 -3.31 -15.59
N LEU A 307 24.73 -2.73 -16.72
CA LEU A 307 24.68 -1.28 -16.91
C LEU A 307 23.80 -0.58 -15.86
N ARG A 308 22.66 -1.16 -15.50
CA ARG A 308 21.78 -0.61 -14.45
C ARG A 308 22.39 -0.70 -13.06
N SER A 309 23.14 -1.76 -12.75
CA SER A 309 23.91 -1.86 -11.49
C SER A 309 24.93 -0.74 -11.38
N MET A 310 25.79 -0.56 -12.40
CA MET A 310 26.82 0.49 -12.41
C MET A 310 26.21 1.88 -12.33
N LEU A 311 25.12 2.14 -13.07
CA LEU A 311 24.43 3.43 -13.00
C LEU A 311 23.88 3.68 -11.58
N ALA A 312 23.30 2.66 -10.94
CA ALA A 312 22.78 2.79 -9.59
C ALA A 312 23.89 3.01 -8.55
N GLU A 313 25.05 2.37 -8.69
CA GLU A 313 26.25 2.63 -7.87
C GLU A 313 26.70 4.09 -7.99
N VAL A 314 26.87 4.60 -9.21
CA VAL A 314 27.23 6.00 -9.48
C VAL A 314 26.19 6.96 -8.92
N CYS A 315 24.89 6.67 -9.09
CA CYS A 315 23.80 7.47 -8.56
C CYS A 315 23.77 7.51 -7.02
N VAL A 316 24.15 6.43 -6.33
CA VAL A 316 24.23 6.42 -4.85
C VAL A 316 25.40 7.27 -4.36
N THR A 317 26.56 7.22 -5.04
CA THR A 317 27.71 8.07 -4.70
C THR A 317 27.41 9.55 -4.94
N ALA A 318 26.75 9.89 -6.05
CA ALA A 318 26.38 11.26 -6.40
C ALA A 318 25.24 11.85 -5.53
N LEU A 319 24.52 11.03 -4.76
CA LEU A 319 23.39 11.46 -3.92
C LEU A 319 23.80 12.00 -2.54
N GLN A 320 25.03 11.76 -2.10
CA GLN A 320 25.61 12.27 -0.84
C GLN A 320 24.65 12.36 0.38
N PRO A 321 23.92 11.29 0.75
CA PRO A 321 22.80 11.41 1.70
C PRO A 321 23.24 11.68 3.16
N ASP A 322 22.69 12.73 3.76
CA ASP A 322 22.90 13.05 5.19
C ASP A 322 22.06 12.15 6.10
N LEU A 323 20.78 11.96 5.76
CA LEU A 323 19.80 11.25 6.59
C LEU A 323 18.96 10.29 5.74
N VAL A 324 19.11 8.99 6.02
CA VAL A 324 18.33 7.92 5.40
C VAL A 324 17.33 7.36 6.40
N ILE A 325 16.05 7.33 6.03
CA ILE A 325 14.93 6.87 6.88
C ILE A 325 14.33 5.60 6.27
N LEU A 326 14.37 4.48 7.00
CA LEU A 326 13.76 3.20 6.61
C LEU A 326 12.45 3.01 7.38
N ASP A 327 11.32 3.22 6.72
CA ASP A 327 10.00 2.95 7.28
C ASP A 327 9.50 1.56 6.89
N GLU A 328 8.84 0.87 7.83
CA GLU A 328 8.39 -0.52 7.70
C GLU A 328 9.53 -1.52 7.35
N PHE A 329 10.75 -1.30 7.87
CA PHE A 329 11.95 -2.06 7.48
C PHE A 329 11.83 -3.58 7.67
N GLN A 330 10.95 -4.04 8.56
CA GLN A 330 10.66 -5.46 8.77
C GLN A 330 10.18 -6.17 7.48
N ARG A 331 9.65 -5.41 6.50
CA ARG A 331 9.24 -5.92 5.19
C ARG A 331 10.41 -6.18 4.24
N PHE A 332 11.59 -5.63 4.50
CA PHE A 332 12.75 -5.66 3.61
C PHE A 332 14.08 -5.93 4.33
N LYS A 333 14.06 -6.81 5.34
CA LYS A 333 15.24 -7.27 6.09
C LYS A 333 16.41 -7.78 5.25
N HIS A 334 16.14 -8.29 4.04
CA HIS A 334 17.19 -8.72 3.10
C HIS A 334 18.16 -7.57 2.75
N LEU A 335 17.69 -6.31 2.71
CA LEU A 335 18.58 -5.15 2.48
C LEU A 335 19.70 -5.02 3.52
N LEU A 336 19.52 -5.61 4.71
CA LEU A 336 20.47 -5.53 5.81
C LEU A 336 21.56 -6.62 5.74
N ASP A 337 21.31 -7.73 5.03
CA ASP A 337 22.22 -8.89 5.06
C ASP A 337 23.43 -8.73 4.11
N GLY A 338 23.26 -8.10 2.96
CA GLY A 338 24.33 -7.85 1.98
C GLY A 338 24.70 -9.05 1.10
N LYS A 339 23.82 -10.04 0.98
CA LYS A 339 24.07 -11.27 0.22
C LYS A 339 23.75 -11.13 -1.27
N ASP A 340 22.73 -10.33 -1.60
CA ASP A 340 22.31 -10.09 -2.99
C ASP A 340 22.85 -8.74 -3.52
N ALA A 341 22.60 -8.43 -4.80
CA ALA A 341 23.03 -7.16 -5.39
C ALA A 341 22.27 -5.96 -4.80
N THR A 342 20.97 -6.14 -4.57
CA THR A 342 20.04 -5.18 -3.94
C THR A 342 20.55 -4.68 -2.58
N SER A 343 20.95 -5.61 -1.71
CA SER A 343 21.46 -5.32 -0.38
C SER A 343 22.89 -4.80 -0.37
N ARG A 344 23.71 -5.09 -1.39
CA ARG A 344 25.01 -4.41 -1.59
C ARG A 344 24.83 -2.93 -1.91
N LEU A 345 23.97 -2.61 -2.88
CA LEU A 345 23.63 -1.22 -3.23
C LEU A 345 23.00 -0.47 -2.04
N ALA A 346 22.08 -1.11 -1.31
CA ALA A 346 21.53 -0.55 -0.07
C ALA A 346 22.60 -0.36 1.01
N LYS A 347 23.56 -1.29 1.17
CA LYS A 347 24.70 -1.12 2.08
C LYS A 347 25.60 0.04 1.67
N HIS A 348 25.81 0.33 0.38
CA HIS A 348 26.56 1.52 -0.03
C HIS A 348 25.85 2.79 0.45
N LEU A 349 24.54 2.89 0.24
CA LEU A 349 23.71 3.99 0.74
C LEU A 349 23.73 4.11 2.28
N PHE A 350 23.64 2.99 3.02
CA PHE A 350 23.59 2.97 4.50
C PHE A 350 24.95 3.09 5.20
N ASN A 351 26.04 3.14 4.43
CA ASN A 351 27.39 3.36 4.93
C ASN A 351 28.08 4.56 4.25
N TYR A 352 27.33 5.38 3.49
CA TYR A 352 27.88 6.54 2.79
C TYR A 352 28.67 7.46 3.73
N SER A 353 29.81 7.91 3.23
CA SER A 353 30.84 8.64 3.97
C SER A 353 31.71 9.36 2.95
N ASP A 354 31.91 10.65 3.15
CA ASP A 354 32.94 11.44 2.48
C ASP A 354 33.81 12.18 3.53
N ASP A 355 34.67 13.09 3.08
CA ASP A 355 35.60 13.84 3.95
C ASP A 355 34.90 14.89 4.83
N THR A 356 33.63 15.19 4.56
CA THR A 356 32.84 16.25 5.21
C THR A 356 31.63 15.71 5.99
N ALA A 357 31.03 14.61 5.55
CA ALA A 357 29.78 14.09 6.07
C ALA A 357 29.74 12.57 6.15
N HIS A 358 28.84 12.06 6.99
CA HIS A 358 28.58 10.63 7.12
C HIS A 358 27.07 10.40 7.27
N VAL A 359 26.52 9.44 6.54
CA VAL A 359 25.08 9.16 6.59
C VAL A 359 24.61 8.75 7.99
N ARG A 360 23.48 9.31 8.42
CA ARG A 360 22.70 8.89 9.59
C ARG A 360 21.52 8.04 9.16
N LEU A 361 21.26 6.96 9.91
CA LEU A 361 20.23 5.98 9.55
C LEU A 361 19.16 5.87 10.62
N LEU A 362 17.92 6.22 10.29
CA LEU A 362 16.75 6.06 11.15
C LEU A 362 15.91 4.87 10.68
N LEU A 363 15.65 3.91 11.57
CA LEU A 363 14.74 2.79 11.31
C LEU A 363 13.44 3.03 12.08
N LEU A 364 12.30 2.92 11.39
CA LEU A 364 10.96 3.03 11.98
C LEU A 364 10.26 1.67 11.84
N SER A 365 9.87 1.06 12.96
CA SER A 365 9.09 -0.18 12.93
C SER A 365 8.46 -0.50 14.29
N ALA A 366 7.16 -0.75 14.35
CA ALA A 366 6.54 -1.23 15.60
C ALA A 366 6.93 -2.67 15.97
N THR A 367 7.39 -3.44 14.98
CA THR A 367 7.72 -4.88 15.09
C THR A 367 9.01 -5.18 14.31
N PRO A 368 10.16 -4.66 14.79
CA PRO A 368 11.45 -4.76 14.09
C PRO A 368 11.92 -6.21 13.85
N TYR A 369 11.66 -7.08 14.83
CA TYR A 369 11.94 -8.51 14.82
C TYR A 369 10.67 -9.29 15.20
N ARG A 370 10.60 -10.58 14.84
CA ARG A 370 9.53 -11.46 15.35
C ARG A 370 9.68 -11.56 16.87
N MET A 371 8.62 -11.30 17.63
CA MET A 371 8.70 -11.37 19.11
C MET A 371 8.61 -12.80 19.64
N TYR A 372 7.97 -13.69 18.90
CA TYR A 372 7.75 -15.09 19.26
C TYR A 372 7.54 -15.90 17.97
N THR A 373 8.04 -17.12 17.92
CA THR A 373 7.77 -18.11 16.86
C THR A 373 7.39 -19.43 17.50
N LEU A 374 6.32 -20.05 17.02
CA LEU A 374 5.88 -21.36 17.52
C LEU A 374 6.80 -22.48 17.00
N HIS A 375 6.84 -23.63 17.69
CA HIS A 375 7.63 -24.82 17.30
C HIS A 375 7.32 -25.40 15.90
N HIS A 376 6.31 -24.89 15.22
CA HIS A 376 5.90 -25.27 13.86
C HIS A 376 6.52 -24.35 12.79
N GLU A 377 7.02 -23.17 13.21
CA GLU A 377 7.62 -22.12 12.36
C GLU A 377 9.16 -22.13 12.44
N SER A 378 9.71 -22.81 13.45
CA SER A 378 11.15 -22.88 13.75
C SER A 378 12.00 -23.65 12.72
N ALA A 379 11.40 -24.12 11.63
CA ALA A 379 12.13 -24.71 10.50
C ALA A 379 12.77 -23.65 9.58
N GLU A 380 12.25 -22.41 9.56
CA GLU A 380 12.68 -21.39 8.59
C GLU A 380 13.26 -20.11 9.21
N ASP A 381 12.82 -19.65 10.39
CA ASP A 381 13.41 -18.47 11.06
C ASP A 381 13.33 -18.55 12.60
N ASP A 382 14.47 -18.30 13.27
CA ASP A 382 14.59 -18.15 14.72
C ASP A 382 14.43 -16.68 15.14
N HIS A 383 13.42 -16.37 15.95
CA HIS A 383 13.13 -15.03 16.46
C HIS A 383 14.30 -14.42 17.26
N TYR A 384 15.05 -15.22 18.01
CA TYR A 384 16.21 -14.75 18.77
C TYR A 384 17.36 -14.33 17.85
N ARG A 385 17.61 -15.12 16.80
CA ARG A 385 18.58 -14.79 15.75
C ARG A 385 18.17 -13.55 14.93
N ASP A 386 16.88 -13.34 14.69
CA ASP A 386 16.33 -12.16 14.01
C ASP A 386 16.50 -10.88 14.84
N PHE A 387 16.27 -10.96 16.16
CA PHE A 387 16.58 -9.89 17.11
C PHE A 387 18.07 -9.54 17.10
N LEU A 388 18.94 -10.54 17.33
CA LEU A 388 20.40 -10.32 17.37
C LEU A 388 20.93 -9.71 16.06
N ARG A 389 20.49 -10.20 14.90
CA ARG A 389 20.87 -9.66 13.58
C ARG A 389 20.47 -8.19 13.43
N THR A 390 19.31 -7.80 13.97
CA THR A 390 18.83 -6.42 13.93
C THR A 390 19.71 -5.51 14.77
N ILE A 391 20.08 -5.94 15.99
CA ILE A 391 20.98 -5.17 16.86
C ILE A 391 22.41 -5.13 16.27
N GLU A 392 22.91 -6.22 15.71
CA GLU A 392 24.22 -6.27 15.01
C GLU A 392 24.33 -5.26 13.87
N PHE A 393 23.24 -5.09 13.11
CA PHE A 393 23.18 -4.07 12.06
C PHE A 393 23.23 -2.65 12.63
N LEU A 394 22.52 -2.38 13.73
CA LEU A 394 22.50 -1.07 14.40
C LEU A 394 23.85 -0.74 15.08
N ASP A 395 24.49 -1.72 15.72
CA ASP A 395 25.84 -1.64 16.32
C ASP A 395 26.97 -1.59 15.26
N ARG A 396 26.65 -1.43 13.97
CA ARG A 396 27.59 -1.44 12.82
C ARG A 396 28.55 -2.65 12.79
N GLY A 397 28.16 -3.80 13.36
CA GLY A 397 28.99 -5.00 13.40
C GLY A 397 30.23 -4.90 14.31
N LEU A 398 30.26 -3.97 15.26
CA LEU A 398 31.27 -3.97 16.32
C LEU A 398 31.29 -5.34 17.04
N LYS A 399 32.49 -5.82 17.41
CA LYS A 399 32.71 -7.12 18.11
C LYS A 399 31.92 -7.27 19.42
N GLU A 400 31.27 -6.21 19.88
CA GLU A 400 30.42 -6.20 21.05
C GLU A 400 29.17 -7.08 20.92
N SER A 401 28.63 -7.41 19.74
CA SER A 401 27.35 -8.16 19.65
C SER A 401 27.37 -9.49 20.42
N GLY A 402 28.51 -10.18 20.41
CA GLY A 402 28.74 -11.38 21.21
C GLY A 402 28.64 -11.15 22.73
N HIS A 403 28.89 -9.93 23.22
CA HIS A 403 28.68 -9.56 24.62
C HIS A 403 27.19 -9.35 24.96
N LEU A 404 26.37 -8.79 24.07
CA LEU A 404 24.92 -8.72 24.30
C LEU A 404 24.32 -10.13 24.34
N ARG A 405 24.76 -11.02 23.44
CA ARG A 405 24.36 -12.43 23.45
C ARG A 405 24.71 -13.11 24.79
N ARG A 406 25.92 -12.89 25.32
CA ARG A 406 26.31 -13.36 26.67
C ARG A 406 25.38 -12.80 27.75
N LEU A 407 25.14 -11.49 27.79
CA LEU A 407 24.25 -10.87 28.78
C LEU A 407 22.82 -11.46 28.74
N LEU A 408 22.30 -11.78 27.55
CA LEU A 408 20.99 -12.41 27.37
C LEU A 408 21.00 -13.89 27.80
N ASP A 409 22.07 -14.63 27.48
CA ASP A 409 22.26 -16.00 27.95
C ASP A 409 22.42 -16.06 29.48
N ASP A 410 23.18 -15.14 30.07
CA ASP A 410 23.37 -14.97 31.53
C ASP A 410 22.06 -14.58 32.22
N TYR A 411 21.28 -13.66 31.63
CA TYR A 411 19.95 -13.29 32.13
C TYR A 411 18.99 -14.49 32.11
N ARG A 412 19.00 -15.30 31.04
CA ARG A 412 18.24 -16.55 30.98
C ARG A 412 18.68 -17.55 32.06
N GLN A 413 19.99 -17.71 32.29
CA GLN A 413 20.50 -18.57 33.36
C GLN A 413 20.11 -18.06 34.76
N ALA A 414 20.11 -16.75 34.97
CA ALA A 414 19.67 -16.14 36.22
C ALA A 414 18.16 -16.33 36.47
N MET A 415 17.32 -16.41 35.44
CA MET A 415 15.88 -16.71 35.60
C MET A 415 15.63 -18.11 36.15
N TYR A 416 16.44 -19.11 35.76
CA TYR A 416 16.38 -20.46 36.36
C TYR A 416 16.84 -20.50 37.83
N ARG A 417 17.45 -19.42 38.34
CA ARG A 417 17.94 -19.31 39.72
C ARG A 417 17.22 -18.20 40.51
N ILE A 418 16.02 -17.80 40.07
CA ILE A 418 15.28 -16.68 40.66
C ILE A 418 14.96 -16.86 42.15
N GLU A 419 14.85 -18.11 42.62
CA GLU A 419 14.70 -18.50 44.03
C GLU A 419 15.87 -18.02 44.91
N SER A 420 17.07 -17.84 44.35
CA SER A 420 18.24 -17.28 45.02
C SER A 420 18.24 -15.74 45.10
N GLY A 421 17.17 -15.09 44.61
CA GLY A 421 16.93 -13.65 44.71
C GLY A 421 17.13 -12.89 43.40
N ALA A 422 16.33 -11.82 43.21
CA ALA A 422 16.25 -11.08 41.95
C ALA A 422 17.36 -10.03 41.71
N LYS A 423 18.27 -9.78 42.65
CA LYS A 423 19.32 -8.73 42.51
C LYS A 423 20.20 -8.93 41.26
N PRO A 424 20.71 -10.13 40.93
CA PRO A 424 21.49 -10.34 39.71
C PRO A 424 20.67 -10.12 38.43
N LEU A 425 19.38 -10.51 38.43
CA LEU A 425 18.48 -10.27 37.31
C LEU A 425 18.27 -8.78 37.04
N VAL A 426 18.07 -7.97 38.08
CA VAL A 426 17.92 -6.51 37.94
C VAL A 426 19.22 -5.86 37.43
N GLN A 427 20.38 -6.34 37.89
CA GLN A 427 21.68 -5.85 37.40
C GLN A 427 21.92 -6.21 35.92
N LEU A 428 21.69 -7.47 35.53
CA LEU A 428 21.81 -7.93 34.14
C LEU A 428 20.81 -7.21 33.22
N LYS A 429 19.55 -7.04 33.66
CA LYS A 429 18.55 -6.21 32.98
C LYS A 429 19.07 -4.80 32.76
N GLY A 430 19.62 -4.14 33.78
CA GLY A 430 20.15 -2.78 33.68
C GLY A 430 21.29 -2.66 32.65
N GLN A 431 22.16 -3.68 32.56
CA GLN A 431 23.23 -3.73 31.54
C GLN A 431 22.66 -3.91 30.13
N ILE A 432 21.69 -4.81 29.94
CA ILE A 432 20.99 -5.02 28.67
C ILE A 432 20.25 -3.74 28.25
N GLU A 433 19.50 -3.11 29.16
CA GLU A 433 18.79 -1.85 28.89
C GLU A 433 19.74 -0.72 28.51
N LYS A 434 20.80 -0.48 29.30
CA LYS A 434 21.80 0.56 29.03
C LYS A 434 22.40 0.40 27.63
N ARG A 435 22.59 -0.84 27.18
CA ARG A 435 23.10 -1.13 25.86
C ARG A 435 22.06 -0.96 24.76
N LEU A 436 20.86 -1.53 24.88
CA LEU A 436 19.82 -1.39 23.86
C LEU A 436 19.42 0.07 23.66
N ARG A 437 19.38 0.86 24.73
CA ARG A 437 19.15 2.31 24.69
C ARG A 437 20.13 3.06 23.77
N ARG A 438 21.34 2.55 23.51
CA ARG A 438 22.29 3.18 22.57
C ARG A 438 21.79 3.22 21.12
N VAL A 439 20.97 2.24 20.74
CA VAL A 439 20.59 1.96 19.34
C VAL A 439 19.09 1.90 19.10
N MET A 440 18.27 1.81 20.16
CA MET A 440 16.82 1.79 20.01
C MET A 440 16.07 2.48 21.16
N SER A 441 14.88 2.96 20.83
CA SER A 441 13.84 3.45 21.75
C SER A 441 12.53 2.68 21.49
N ARG A 442 11.63 2.60 22.50
CA ARG A 442 10.32 1.97 22.35
C ARG A 442 9.30 2.51 23.35
N THR A 443 8.30 3.18 22.82
CA THR A 443 7.12 3.70 23.53
C THR A 443 5.90 2.82 23.28
N GLU A 444 5.13 2.54 24.32
CA GLU A 444 3.92 1.70 24.31
C GLU A 444 2.84 2.34 25.17
N ARG A 445 1.58 2.31 24.73
CA ARG A 445 0.44 2.97 25.40
C ARG A 445 0.16 2.40 26.79
N LEU A 446 0.29 1.07 26.92
CA LEU A 446 -0.05 0.33 28.14
C LEU A 446 0.94 0.54 29.30
N ARG A 447 2.10 1.18 29.06
CA ARG A 447 3.06 1.51 30.13
C ARG A 447 2.62 2.70 30.99
N VAL A 448 1.56 3.41 30.58
CA VAL A 448 0.96 4.53 31.32
C VAL A 448 -0.32 4.10 32.07
N SER A 449 -0.95 2.98 31.71
CA SER A 449 -2.12 2.46 32.43
C SER A 449 -1.72 1.64 33.66
N THR A 450 -2.47 1.83 34.76
CA THR A 450 -2.28 1.10 36.02
C THR A 450 -2.55 -0.41 35.92
N ALA A 451 -3.25 -0.85 34.87
CA ALA A 451 -3.43 -2.24 34.50
C ALA A 451 -2.71 -2.54 33.18
N SER A 452 -2.00 -3.68 33.11
CA SER A 452 -1.34 -4.19 31.90
C SER A 452 -2.29 -4.36 30.72
N ASP A 453 -3.55 -4.70 31.02
CA ASP A 453 -4.60 -5.02 30.05
C ASP A 453 -5.65 -3.91 29.92
N GLY A 454 -5.32 -2.66 30.27
CA GLY A 454 -6.27 -1.55 30.38
C GLY A 454 -7.08 -1.18 29.11
N MET A 455 -6.75 -1.76 27.95
CA MET A 455 -7.53 -1.62 26.69
C MET A 455 -8.17 -2.94 26.22
N LEU A 456 -8.11 -4.00 27.01
CA LEU A 456 -8.63 -5.32 26.70
C LEU A 456 -9.75 -5.70 27.69
N ARG A 457 -10.77 -6.39 27.16
CA ARG A 457 -11.80 -7.05 27.97
C ARG A 457 -12.03 -8.42 27.38
N GLU A 458 -11.92 -9.45 28.20
CA GLU A 458 -12.36 -10.78 27.78
C GLU A 458 -13.88 -10.75 27.56
N VAL A 459 -14.32 -11.23 26.41
CA VAL A 459 -15.74 -11.33 26.07
C VAL A 459 -16.01 -12.82 25.80
N PRO A 460 -16.76 -13.52 26.65
CA PRO A 460 -17.11 -14.90 26.39
C PRO A 460 -17.88 -15.00 25.07
N CYS A 461 -17.77 -16.13 24.38
CA CYS A 461 -18.45 -16.36 23.11
C CYS A 461 -19.76 -17.13 23.37
N PRO A 462 -20.93 -16.45 23.52
CA PRO A 462 -22.19 -17.13 23.78
C PRO A 462 -22.62 -17.96 22.56
N GLY A 463 -23.36 -19.05 22.82
CA GLY A 463 -23.94 -19.89 21.77
C GLY A 463 -22.94 -20.76 21.00
N LEU A 464 -21.81 -21.13 21.60
CA LEU A 464 -20.91 -22.18 21.08
C LEU A 464 -21.52 -23.57 21.30
N GLU A 465 -22.48 -23.93 20.46
CA GLU A 465 -23.22 -25.19 20.51
C GLU A 465 -22.56 -26.26 19.62
N LEU A 466 -22.01 -27.32 20.21
CA LEU A 466 -21.66 -28.54 19.47
C LEU A 466 -22.94 -29.36 19.22
N THR A 467 -23.10 -29.81 17.98
CA THR A 467 -24.21 -30.63 17.49
C THR A 467 -23.74 -32.06 17.24
N ALA A 468 -24.68 -33.02 17.22
CA ALA A 468 -24.37 -34.39 16.82
C ALA A 468 -23.76 -34.46 15.40
N GLY A 469 -24.18 -33.58 14.49
CA GLY A 469 -23.62 -33.45 13.14
C GLY A 469 -22.14 -33.09 13.16
N ASP A 470 -21.70 -32.13 13.98
CA ASP A 470 -20.27 -31.76 14.03
C ASP A 470 -19.39 -32.96 14.46
N VAL A 471 -19.91 -33.83 15.34
CA VAL A 471 -19.23 -35.06 15.79
C VAL A 471 -19.22 -36.12 14.68
N GLN A 472 -20.32 -36.26 13.93
CA GLN A 472 -20.37 -37.14 12.74
C GLN A 472 -19.36 -36.69 11.67
N ASP A 473 -19.27 -35.38 11.41
CA ASP A 473 -18.33 -34.76 10.48
C ASP A 473 -16.86 -35.06 10.90
N PHE A 474 -16.54 -35.01 12.20
CA PHE A 474 -15.24 -35.44 12.74
C PHE A 474 -14.96 -36.93 12.52
N LEU A 475 -15.94 -37.80 12.81
CA LEU A 475 -15.78 -39.25 12.67
C LEU A 475 -15.61 -39.66 11.20
N ALA A 476 -16.34 -39.03 10.28
CA ALA A 476 -16.19 -39.25 8.84
C ALA A 476 -14.81 -38.78 8.34
N LEU A 477 -14.40 -37.56 8.70
CA LEU A 477 -13.06 -37.05 8.40
C LEU A 477 -11.95 -37.96 8.98
N GLY A 478 -12.16 -38.55 10.16
CA GLY A 478 -11.24 -39.50 10.79
C GLY A 478 -11.20 -40.88 10.11
N LYS A 479 -12.28 -41.30 9.43
CA LYS A 479 -12.27 -42.47 8.54
C LYS A 479 -11.49 -42.14 7.26
N ILE A 480 -11.83 -41.04 6.57
CA ILE A 480 -11.15 -40.56 5.35
C ILE A 480 -9.64 -40.39 5.60
N GLY A 481 -9.27 -39.78 6.72
CA GLY A 481 -7.88 -39.60 7.13
C GLY A 481 -7.14 -40.92 7.35
N ARG A 482 -7.79 -41.99 7.81
CA ARG A 482 -7.16 -43.31 7.92
C ARG A 482 -6.94 -43.96 6.54
N GLU A 483 -7.95 -43.93 5.67
CA GLU A 483 -7.86 -44.47 4.30
C GLU A 483 -6.69 -43.87 3.48
N VAL A 484 -6.33 -42.61 3.74
CA VAL A 484 -5.24 -41.92 3.03
C VAL A 484 -3.93 -41.81 3.83
N ASN A 485 -3.80 -42.53 4.95
CA ASN A 485 -2.63 -42.46 5.83
C ASN A 485 -2.29 -41.01 6.27
N GLN A 486 -3.30 -40.32 6.81
CA GLN A 486 -3.29 -38.99 7.44
C GLN A 486 -4.28 -38.92 8.62
N PRO A 487 -4.14 -39.74 9.69
CA PRO A 487 -5.17 -39.87 10.73
C PRO A 487 -5.32 -38.65 11.67
N ARG A 488 -4.35 -37.72 11.70
CA ARG A 488 -4.34 -36.56 12.59
C ARG A 488 -5.18 -35.40 12.05
N VAL A 489 -6.50 -35.57 12.06
CA VAL A 489 -7.46 -34.60 11.46
C VAL A 489 -8.13 -33.63 12.44
N LEU A 490 -7.98 -33.85 13.75
CA LEU A 490 -8.68 -33.10 14.80
C LEU A 490 -8.45 -31.58 14.73
N GLU A 491 -7.20 -31.14 14.51
CA GLU A 491 -6.86 -29.71 14.44
C GLU A 491 -7.39 -29.03 13.17
N TYR A 492 -7.62 -29.78 12.08
CA TYR A 492 -8.31 -29.25 10.91
C TYR A 492 -9.80 -29.06 11.21
N TRP A 493 -10.46 -30.09 11.77
CA TRP A 493 -11.89 -30.06 12.10
C TRP A 493 -12.26 -28.96 13.11
N LYS A 494 -11.43 -28.74 14.15
CA LYS A 494 -11.59 -27.61 15.10
C LYS A 494 -11.54 -26.23 14.42
N SER A 495 -10.90 -26.13 13.26
CA SER A 495 -10.46 -24.87 12.66
C SER A 495 -11.32 -24.41 11.48
N ALA A 496 -11.74 -25.33 10.60
CA ALA A 496 -12.57 -25.00 9.44
C ALA A 496 -13.64 -26.08 9.15
N PRO A 497 -14.84 -25.68 8.69
CA PRO A 497 -15.83 -26.59 8.13
C PRO A 497 -15.48 -27.01 6.69
N TYR A 498 -16.22 -27.98 6.13
CA TYR A 498 -16.19 -28.32 4.70
C TYR A 498 -14.77 -28.49 4.13
N LEU A 499 -13.91 -29.15 4.89
CA LEU A 499 -12.46 -29.15 4.71
C LEU A 499 -12.03 -29.56 3.30
N LEU A 500 -12.64 -30.58 2.70
CA LEU A 500 -12.22 -31.03 1.36
C LEU A 500 -12.57 -30.00 0.27
N SER A 501 -13.61 -29.20 0.45
CA SER A 501 -13.92 -28.07 -0.44
C SER A 501 -12.86 -26.95 -0.37
N PHE A 502 -12.28 -26.69 0.81
CA PHE A 502 -11.41 -25.53 1.03
C PHE A 502 -9.89 -25.82 1.17
N MET A 503 -9.47 -27.05 1.49
CA MET A 503 -8.06 -27.44 1.75
C MET A 503 -7.20 -27.57 0.48
N ASP A 504 -7.14 -26.54 -0.35
CA ASP A 504 -6.30 -26.54 -1.56
C ASP A 504 -4.80 -26.56 -1.21
N GLY A 505 -4.02 -27.38 -1.91
CA GLY A 505 -2.58 -27.56 -1.66
C GLY A 505 -2.21 -28.38 -0.42
N TYR A 506 -3.18 -28.81 0.41
CA TYR A 506 -2.90 -29.64 1.58
C TYR A 506 -2.71 -31.12 1.19
N LYS A 507 -1.68 -31.76 1.76
CA LYS A 507 -1.37 -33.19 1.59
C LYS A 507 -2.57 -34.12 1.86
N LEU A 508 -3.51 -33.73 2.72
CA LEU A 508 -4.75 -34.48 2.96
C LEU A 508 -5.61 -34.53 1.69
N LYS A 509 -5.96 -33.37 1.11
CA LYS A 509 -6.79 -33.28 -0.11
C LYS A 509 -6.10 -33.92 -1.31
N THR A 510 -4.79 -33.72 -1.48
CA THR A 510 -4.01 -34.35 -2.57
C THR A 510 -4.06 -35.88 -2.50
N LYS A 511 -3.90 -36.47 -1.30
CA LYS A 511 -4.00 -37.93 -1.16
C LYS A 511 -5.44 -38.46 -1.29
N VAL A 512 -6.46 -37.69 -0.91
CA VAL A 512 -7.87 -38.06 -1.16
C VAL A 512 -8.16 -38.10 -2.66
N ALA A 513 -7.71 -37.10 -3.43
CA ALA A 513 -7.84 -37.11 -4.89
C ALA A 513 -7.11 -38.32 -5.51
N ALA A 514 -5.83 -38.51 -5.21
CA ALA A 514 -5.07 -39.65 -5.73
C ALA A 514 -5.65 -41.02 -5.33
N ARG A 515 -6.34 -41.12 -4.17
CA ARG A 515 -7.01 -42.36 -3.75
C ARG A 515 -8.30 -42.61 -4.55
N LEU A 516 -9.01 -41.57 -4.96
CA LEU A 516 -10.19 -41.67 -5.83
C LEU A 516 -9.81 -42.16 -7.23
N ASP A 517 -8.77 -41.57 -7.84
CA ASP A 517 -8.31 -41.91 -9.19
C ASP A 517 -7.89 -43.40 -9.32
N ILE A 518 -7.43 -43.99 -8.21
CA ILE A 518 -6.98 -45.39 -8.13
C ILE A 518 -8.10 -46.33 -7.62
N SER A 519 -9.22 -45.81 -7.10
CA SER A 519 -10.28 -46.64 -6.52
C SER A 519 -11.22 -47.21 -7.58
N THR A 520 -11.07 -48.49 -7.90
CA THR A 520 -11.92 -49.26 -8.82
C THR A 520 -13.29 -49.66 -8.25
N GLY A 521 -13.65 -49.18 -7.05
CA GLY A 521 -14.91 -49.53 -6.39
C GLY A 521 -15.46 -48.37 -5.55
N ASN A 522 -16.78 -48.22 -5.57
CA ASN A 522 -17.50 -47.04 -5.06
C ASN A 522 -17.41 -46.83 -3.53
N GLY A 523 -16.76 -47.71 -2.76
CA GLY A 523 -16.73 -47.64 -1.30
C GLY A 523 -16.09 -46.35 -0.74
N PHE A 524 -14.97 -45.90 -1.32
CA PHE A 524 -14.31 -44.66 -0.89
C PHE A 524 -15.06 -43.41 -1.38
N ALA A 525 -15.57 -43.43 -2.61
CA ALA A 525 -16.46 -42.37 -3.12
C ALA A 525 -17.72 -42.23 -2.25
N LYS A 526 -18.33 -43.36 -1.86
CA LYS A 526 -19.48 -43.40 -0.95
C LYS A 526 -19.15 -42.88 0.45
N LEU A 527 -17.93 -43.09 0.95
CA LEU A 527 -17.48 -42.47 2.20
C LEU A 527 -17.37 -40.93 2.10
N LEU A 528 -17.20 -40.37 0.90
CA LEU A 528 -17.20 -38.91 0.66
C LEU A 528 -18.61 -38.33 0.47
N THR A 529 -19.55 -39.09 -0.10
CA THR A 529 -20.96 -38.67 -0.22
C THR A 529 -21.72 -38.82 1.10
N ASP A 530 -21.53 -39.94 1.78
CA ASP A 530 -22.21 -40.29 3.03
C ASP A 530 -21.48 -39.71 4.26
N GLY A 531 -20.29 -39.14 4.06
CA GLY A 531 -19.38 -38.63 5.09
C GLY A 531 -19.80 -37.32 5.75
N GLY A 532 -21.05 -36.88 5.60
CA GLY A 532 -21.53 -35.62 6.15
C GLY A 532 -20.89 -34.38 5.51
N ARG A 533 -20.79 -33.30 6.27
CA ARG A 533 -20.43 -31.94 5.81
C ARG A 533 -18.91 -31.72 5.72
N VAL A 534 -18.21 -32.76 5.26
CA VAL A 534 -16.77 -32.72 4.96
C VAL A 534 -16.52 -32.02 3.61
N SER A 535 -17.52 -32.00 2.73
CA SER A 535 -17.58 -31.25 1.46
C SER A 535 -18.90 -30.48 1.35
N LEU A 536 -18.92 -29.40 0.57
CA LEU A 536 -20.14 -28.67 0.18
C LEU A 536 -20.89 -29.43 -0.93
N SER A 537 -22.23 -29.43 -0.88
CA SER A 537 -23.06 -29.85 -2.01
C SER A 537 -23.14 -28.74 -3.06
N TRP A 538 -22.89 -29.07 -4.32
CA TRP A 538 -23.03 -28.11 -5.43
C TRP A 538 -24.50 -27.73 -5.66
N GLU A 539 -25.44 -28.66 -5.54
CA GLU A 539 -26.87 -28.41 -5.71
C GLU A 539 -27.41 -27.40 -4.69
N GLU A 540 -27.03 -27.55 -3.42
CA GLU A 540 -27.39 -26.60 -2.36
C GLU A 540 -26.77 -25.22 -2.62
N VAL A 541 -25.49 -25.19 -3.02
CA VAL A 541 -24.78 -23.94 -3.31
C VAL A 541 -25.39 -23.22 -4.52
N GLU A 542 -25.72 -23.94 -5.59
CA GLU A 542 -26.33 -23.40 -6.82
C GLU A 542 -27.75 -22.89 -6.60
N GLY A 543 -28.53 -23.55 -5.72
CA GLY A 543 -29.88 -23.13 -5.35
C GLY A 543 -29.98 -22.06 -4.25
N TYR A 544 -28.85 -21.47 -3.80
CA TYR A 544 -28.82 -20.55 -2.64
C TYR A 544 -29.49 -21.12 -1.36
N ALA A 545 -29.46 -22.44 -1.18
CA ALA A 545 -30.05 -23.13 -0.04
C ALA A 545 -29.41 -22.74 1.30
N ARG A 546 -30.10 -23.00 2.41
CA ARG A 546 -29.59 -22.70 3.74
C ARG A 546 -28.60 -23.78 4.21
N LEU A 547 -27.30 -23.49 4.09
CA LEU A 547 -26.23 -24.34 4.62
C LEU A 547 -26.07 -24.20 6.15
N ASP A 548 -25.77 -25.30 6.85
CA ASP A 548 -25.23 -25.27 8.21
C ASP A 548 -23.72 -24.94 8.12
N PRO A 549 -23.23 -23.88 8.77
CA PRO A 549 -21.80 -23.56 8.78
C PRO A 549 -20.86 -24.64 9.34
N ALA A 550 -21.37 -25.77 9.88
CA ALA A 550 -20.64 -26.99 10.27
C ALA A 550 -19.44 -26.76 11.20
N ASN A 551 -19.48 -25.67 11.96
CA ASN A 551 -18.50 -25.31 12.98
C ASN A 551 -19.15 -24.36 13.98
N ALA A 552 -19.09 -24.68 15.29
CA ALA A 552 -19.76 -23.89 16.33
C ALA A 552 -19.30 -22.42 16.39
N ARG A 553 -18.02 -22.14 16.13
CA ARG A 553 -17.47 -20.76 16.11
C ARG A 553 -18.01 -19.98 14.91
N LEU A 554 -18.10 -20.62 13.75
CA LEU A 554 -18.65 -20.00 12.54
C LEU A 554 -20.16 -19.79 12.63
N ARG A 555 -20.90 -20.73 13.23
CA ARG A 555 -22.33 -20.54 13.58
C ARG A 555 -22.53 -19.33 14.49
N SER A 556 -21.70 -19.14 15.52
CA SER A 556 -21.76 -17.94 16.38
C SER A 556 -21.40 -16.65 15.61
N LEU A 557 -20.44 -16.69 14.68
CA LEU A 557 -20.11 -15.55 13.83
C LEU A 557 -21.29 -15.15 12.92
N ILE A 558 -21.94 -16.11 12.27
CA ILE A 558 -23.08 -15.85 11.37
C ILE A 558 -24.31 -15.38 12.16
N LYS A 559 -24.63 -16.01 13.30
CA LYS A 559 -25.67 -15.51 14.24
C LYS A 559 -25.40 -14.04 14.63
N TRP A 560 -24.14 -13.63 14.79
CA TRP A 560 -23.79 -12.23 15.10
C TRP A 560 -23.91 -11.28 13.89
N VAL A 561 -23.48 -11.68 12.69
CA VAL A 561 -23.68 -10.90 11.44
C VAL A 561 -25.17 -10.65 11.19
N GLU A 562 -25.99 -11.67 11.41
CA GLU A 562 -27.45 -11.60 11.33
C GLU A 562 -28.04 -10.65 12.38
N ARG A 563 -27.70 -10.83 13.66
CA ARG A 563 -28.21 -10.01 14.77
C ARG A 563 -27.89 -8.52 14.62
N CYS A 564 -26.76 -8.18 14.03
CA CYS A 564 -26.34 -6.79 13.78
C CYS A 564 -26.89 -6.20 12.48
N GLU A 565 -27.65 -6.96 11.69
CA GLU A 565 -28.02 -6.64 10.29
C GLU A 565 -26.81 -6.27 9.39
N ALA A 566 -25.61 -6.73 9.73
CA ALA A 566 -24.37 -6.31 9.06
C ALA A 566 -24.33 -6.67 7.56
N TRP A 567 -25.09 -7.69 7.16
CA TRP A 567 -25.29 -8.10 5.77
C TRP A 567 -26.07 -7.08 4.92
N ARG A 568 -26.70 -6.07 5.52
CA ARG A 568 -27.39 -4.95 4.84
C ARG A 568 -26.49 -3.73 4.63
N LEU A 569 -25.25 -3.76 5.11
CA LEU A 569 -24.36 -2.61 5.17
C LEU A 569 -23.25 -2.68 4.13
N LEU A 570 -23.06 -1.62 3.36
CA LEU A 570 -21.91 -1.46 2.46
C LEU A 570 -20.64 -1.04 3.23
N TRP A 571 -20.82 -0.23 4.28
CA TRP A 571 -19.78 0.12 5.24
C TRP A 571 -20.35 0.15 6.66
N LEU A 572 -19.44 0.06 7.62
CA LEU A 572 -19.75 0.01 9.05
C LEU A 572 -20.07 1.42 9.59
N PRO A 573 -20.88 1.55 10.66
CA PRO A 573 -21.25 2.85 11.22
C PRO A 573 -20.04 3.72 11.57
N PRO A 574 -20.14 5.06 11.38
CA PRO A 574 -19.07 5.99 11.71
C PRO A 574 -18.94 6.11 13.24
N ALA A 575 -17.69 6.16 13.71
CA ALA A 575 -17.40 6.23 15.14
C ALA A 575 -18.03 7.49 15.79
N LEU A 576 -17.78 8.62 15.14
CA LEU A 576 -18.40 9.91 15.43
C LEU A 576 -19.36 10.22 14.28
N PRO A 577 -20.68 9.99 14.45
CA PRO A 577 -21.67 10.33 13.44
C PRO A 577 -21.96 11.85 13.48
N TYR A 578 -22.20 12.46 12.33
CA TYR A 578 -22.61 13.88 12.25
C TYR A 578 -24.11 14.09 12.56
N TYR A 579 -24.91 13.04 12.51
CA TYR A 579 -26.35 13.02 12.75
C TYR A 579 -26.79 11.65 13.28
N ALA A 580 -27.91 11.59 13.98
CA ALA A 580 -28.50 10.39 14.53
C ALA A 580 -28.74 9.32 13.45
N GLU A 581 -28.14 8.14 13.67
CA GLU A 581 -28.24 7.01 12.76
C GLU A 581 -29.68 6.45 12.68
N SER A 582 -30.08 6.04 11.47
CA SER A 582 -31.36 5.41 11.18
C SER A 582 -31.18 4.03 10.54
N GLY A 583 -32.29 3.30 10.36
CA GLY A 583 -32.31 2.02 9.65
C GLY A 583 -31.29 0.98 10.18
N PRO A 584 -30.62 0.23 9.28
CA PRO A 584 -29.66 -0.80 9.65
C PRO A 584 -28.44 -0.30 10.47
N TRP A 585 -27.97 0.95 10.30
CA TRP A 585 -26.88 1.48 11.13
C TRP A 585 -27.29 1.61 12.59
N LYS A 586 -28.49 2.12 12.87
CA LYS A 586 -29.05 2.19 14.23
C LYS A 586 -29.12 0.82 14.92
N THR A 587 -29.45 -0.24 14.16
CA THR A 587 -29.42 -1.62 14.67
C THR A 587 -28.00 -2.11 14.91
N ALA A 588 -27.08 -1.86 13.98
CA ALA A 588 -25.68 -2.23 14.09
C ALA A 588 -24.97 -1.58 15.30
N ARG A 589 -25.19 -0.28 15.55
CA ARG A 589 -24.63 0.45 16.70
C ARG A 589 -25.19 -0.08 18.03
N LYS A 590 -26.51 -0.27 18.13
CA LYS A 590 -27.15 -0.94 19.29
C LYS A 590 -26.59 -2.34 19.58
N GLN A 591 -26.12 -3.05 18.55
CA GLN A 591 -25.59 -4.41 18.65
C GLN A 591 -24.06 -4.48 18.80
N GLN A 592 -23.41 -3.31 18.91
CA GLN A 592 -21.96 -3.16 18.98
C GLN A 592 -21.22 -3.83 17.82
N LEU A 593 -21.73 -3.67 16.59
CA LEU A 593 -21.12 -4.20 15.37
C LEU A 593 -19.66 -3.75 15.25
N SER A 594 -18.75 -4.66 14.87
CA SER A 594 -17.34 -4.51 15.25
C SER A 594 -16.24 -5.00 14.32
N LYS A 595 -15.09 -4.31 14.46
CA LYS A 595 -13.69 -4.78 14.33
C LYS A 595 -13.55 -6.20 14.86
N ARG A 596 -13.84 -7.22 14.06
CA ARG A 596 -13.42 -8.61 14.34
C ARG A 596 -12.18 -8.95 13.54
N LEU A 597 -11.21 -9.59 14.19
CA LEU A 597 -10.04 -10.24 13.60
C LEU A 597 -10.13 -11.69 14.05
N ILE A 598 -9.87 -12.60 13.12
CA ILE A 598 -9.93 -14.04 13.37
C ILE A 598 -8.53 -14.58 13.10
N PHE A 599 -7.88 -15.06 14.16
CA PHE A 599 -6.55 -15.63 14.06
C PHE A 599 -6.66 -17.15 13.85
N SER A 600 -5.80 -17.68 12.98
CA SER A 600 -5.75 -19.11 12.64
C SER A 600 -4.32 -19.51 12.31
N THR A 601 -3.89 -20.67 12.81
CA THR A 601 -2.62 -21.31 12.43
C THR A 601 -2.68 -21.98 11.05
N TRP A 602 -3.88 -22.10 10.45
CA TRP A 602 -4.12 -22.83 9.20
C TRP A 602 -4.62 -21.93 8.07
N GLN A 603 -3.98 -22.03 6.90
CA GLN A 603 -4.29 -21.29 5.67
C GLN A 603 -5.68 -21.61 5.08
N VAL A 604 -6.29 -22.77 5.40
CA VAL A 604 -7.65 -23.11 4.96
C VAL A 604 -8.74 -22.22 5.59
N VAL A 605 -8.52 -21.74 6.83
CA VAL A 605 -9.58 -21.08 7.61
C VAL A 605 -10.05 -19.76 6.99
N PRO A 606 -9.18 -18.82 6.54
CA PRO A 606 -9.64 -17.60 5.88
C PRO A 606 -10.53 -17.89 4.66
N LYS A 607 -10.19 -18.89 3.83
CA LYS A 607 -10.99 -19.26 2.66
C LYS A 607 -12.35 -19.85 3.05
N ALA A 608 -12.38 -20.75 4.04
CA ALA A 608 -13.62 -21.36 4.51
C ALA A 608 -14.56 -20.34 5.16
N VAL A 609 -14.03 -19.48 6.05
CA VAL A 609 -14.82 -18.42 6.70
C VAL A 609 -15.34 -17.42 5.67
N ALA A 610 -14.49 -16.91 4.78
CA ALA A 610 -14.93 -15.98 3.74
C ALA A 610 -15.97 -16.60 2.80
N GLY A 611 -15.73 -17.83 2.31
CA GLY A 611 -16.64 -18.51 1.40
C GLY A 611 -18.03 -18.73 2.01
N VAL A 612 -18.10 -19.28 3.22
CA VAL A 612 -19.38 -19.60 3.88
C VAL A 612 -20.11 -18.33 4.36
N VAL A 613 -19.40 -17.31 4.87
CA VAL A 613 -20.03 -16.05 5.30
C VAL A 613 -20.52 -15.25 4.09
N SER A 614 -19.72 -15.11 3.03
CA SER A 614 -20.17 -14.44 1.81
C SER A 614 -21.38 -15.16 1.21
N TYR A 615 -21.36 -16.49 1.17
CA TYR A 615 -22.53 -17.26 0.71
C TYR A 615 -23.78 -17.02 1.57
N ASP A 616 -23.67 -16.98 2.90
CA ASP A 616 -24.81 -16.69 3.79
C ASP A 616 -25.35 -15.26 3.60
N VAL A 617 -24.48 -14.30 3.24
CA VAL A 617 -24.89 -12.94 2.86
C VAL A 617 -25.57 -12.93 1.49
N GLU A 618 -24.96 -13.54 0.47
CA GLU A 618 -25.49 -13.61 -0.89
C GLU A 618 -26.90 -14.24 -0.94
N ARG A 619 -27.11 -15.39 -0.27
CA ARG A 619 -28.42 -16.05 -0.22
C ARG A 619 -29.50 -15.24 0.50
N ARG A 620 -29.13 -14.27 1.36
CA ARG A 620 -30.08 -13.36 2.01
C ARG A 620 -30.48 -12.20 1.10
N ILE A 621 -29.66 -11.89 0.10
CA ILE A 621 -29.78 -10.72 -0.78
C ILE A 621 -30.39 -11.12 -2.12
N PHE A 622 -29.76 -12.02 -2.90
CA PHE A 622 -30.15 -12.24 -4.30
C PHE A 622 -31.57 -12.80 -4.51
N PRO A 623 -32.04 -13.80 -3.75
CA PRO A 623 -33.41 -14.30 -3.89
C PRO A 623 -34.51 -13.26 -3.58
N ARG A 624 -34.16 -12.11 -2.98
CA ARG A 624 -35.11 -11.00 -2.77
C ARG A 624 -35.31 -10.11 -3.99
N PHE A 625 -34.39 -10.17 -4.96
CA PHE A 625 -34.50 -9.43 -6.23
C PHE A 625 -35.16 -10.28 -7.31
N ASP A 626 -34.86 -11.57 -7.34
CA ASP A 626 -35.41 -12.54 -8.28
C ASP A 626 -35.24 -13.95 -7.68
N GLU A 627 -36.36 -14.65 -7.47
CA GLU A 627 -36.41 -15.99 -6.86
C GLU A 627 -35.85 -17.09 -7.79
N SER A 628 -35.73 -16.82 -9.09
CA SER A 628 -35.20 -17.77 -10.07
C SER A 628 -33.66 -17.81 -10.13
N VAL A 629 -32.99 -16.84 -9.50
CA VAL A 629 -31.53 -16.66 -9.58
C VAL A 629 -30.78 -17.85 -8.99
N ARG A 630 -29.92 -18.44 -9.81
CA ARG A 630 -28.95 -19.46 -9.41
C ARG A 630 -27.59 -18.85 -9.11
N ASN A 631 -26.79 -19.63 -8.39
CA ASN A 631 -25.47 -19.23 -7.95
C ASN A 631 -24.34 -19.71 -8.89
N THR A 632 -24.61 -19.77 -10.19
CA THR A 632 -23.70 -20.30 -11.21
C THR A 632 -22.68 -19.24 -11.70
N PRO A 633 -21.51 -19.65 -12.21
CA PRO A 633 -20.54 -18.73 -12.81
C PRO A 633 -21.12 -17.86 -13.93
N GLU A 634 -22.00 -18.44 -14.76
CA GLU A 634 -22.65 -17.80 -15.89
C GLU A 634 -23.61 -16.70 -15.43
N GLU A 635 -24.44 -16.98 -14.43
CA GLU A 635 -25.36 -15.97 -13.89
C GLU A 635 -24.64 -14.89 -13.11
N ARG A 636 -23.62 -15.24 -12.31
CA ARG A 636 -22.77 -14.23 -11.66
C ARG A 636 -22.10 -13.29 -12.68
N ARG A 637 -21.71 -13.79 -13.86
CA ARG A 637 -21.19 -12.95 -14.98
C ARG A 637 -22.26 -12.10 -15.66
N LYS A 638 -23.52 -12.55 -15.70
CA LYS A 638 -24.65 -11.77 -16.23
C LYS A 638 -25.04 -10.60 -15.31
N ARG A 639 -24.80 -10.71 -14.00
CA ARG A 639 -25.07 -9.63 -13.03
C ARG A 639 -24.18 -8.42 -13.33
N ARG A 640 -24.79 -7.33 -13.80
CA ARG A 640 -24.11 -6.07 -14.10
C ARG A 640 -24.16 -5.15 -12.87
N PRO A 641 -23.03 -4.60 -12.39
CA PRO A 641 -23.01 -3.45 -11.50
C PRO A 641 -23.97 -2.35 -11.93
N LEU A 642 -24.68 -1.75 -10.97
CA LEU A 642 -25.67 -0.68 -11.22
C LEU A 642 -25.00 0.66 -11.51
N LEU A 643 -23.84 0.93 -10.89
CA LEU A 643 -23.06 2.15 -11.07
C LEU A 643 -22.04 1.92 -12.19
N ARG A 644 -22.39 2.29 -13.43
CA ARG A 644 -21.56 2.06 -14.63
C ARG A 644 -21.54 3.26 -15.56
N PHE A 645 -20.38 3.49 -16.17
CA PHE A 645 -20.16 4.44 -17.25
C PHE A 645 -20.20 3.70 -18.58
N ALA A 646 -21.26 3.88 -19.38
CA ALA A 646 -21.50 3.10 -20.59
C ALA A 646 -21.90 4.00 -21.78
N TYR A 647 -22.07 3.39 -22.97
CA TYR A 647 -22.51 4.09 -24.17
C TYR A 647 -23.66 3.32 -24.81
N SER A 648 -24.80 3.98 -25.02
CA SER A 648 -25.91 3.42 -25.78
C SER A 648 -25.72 3.71 -27.26
N LYS A 649 -25.58 2.64 -28.07
CA LYS A 649 -25.57 2.77 -29.53
C LYS A 649 -26.92 3.22 -30.07
N GLU A 650 -28.02 2.79 -29.44
CA GLU A 650 -29.40 3.09 -29.85
C GLU A 650 -29.75 4.57 -29.64
N ARG A 651 -29.36 5.13 -28.49
CA ARG A 651 -29.58 6.55 -28.16
C ARG A 651 -28.42 7.47 -28.60
N ASN A 652 -27.37 6.89 -29.21
CA ASN A 652 -26.13 7.56 -29.60
C ASN A 652 -25.54 8.48 -28.51
N SER A 653 -25.57 8.03 -27.25
CA SER A 653 -25.27 8.85 -26.07
C SER A 653 -24.66 8.05 -24.92
N LEU A 654 -23.98 8.77 -24.01
CA LEU A 654 -23.40 8.20 -22.80
C LEU A 654 -24.52 7.86 -21.80
N THR A 655 -24.44 6.67 -21.20
CA THR A 655 -25.40 6.21 -20.19
C THR A 655 -24.70 6.01 -18.86
N GLY A 656 -25.31 6.52 -17.78
CA GLY A 656 -24.71 6.56 -16.45
C GLY A 656 -24.05 7.90 -16.09
N MET A 657 -24.24 8.97 -16.88
CA MET A 657 -23.77 10.32 -16.52
C MET A 657 -24.19 10.77 -15.09
N PRO A 658 -25.42 10.51 -14.58
CA PRO A 658 -25.76 10.83 -13.18
C PRO A 658 -24.86 10.19 -12.11
N VAL A 659 -24.22 9.05 -12.40
CA VAL A 659 -23.25 8.41 -11.49
C VAL A 659 -22.03 9.30 -11.24
N LEU A 660 -21.70 10.19 -12.19
CA LEU A 660 -20.60 11.14 -12.07
C LEU A 660 -20.78 12.08 -10.87
N ALA A 661 -22.03 12.45 -10.54
CA ALA A 661 -22.36 13.32 -9.42
C ALA A 661 -21.92 12.76 -8.06
N ILE A 662 -21.89 11.42 -7.92
CA ILE A 662 -21.44 10.73 -6.70
C ILE A 662 -19.90 10.77 -6.57
N LEU A 663 -19.18 10.91 -7.68
CA LEU A 663 -17.70 10.90 -7.74
C LEU A 663 -17.08 12.29 -7.85
N TYR A 664 -17.87 13.32 -8.18
CA TYR A 664 -17.40 14.68 -8.42
C TYR A 664 -17.25 15.46 -7.10
N PRO A 665 -16.04 15.92 -6.74
CA PRO A 665 -15.78 16.57 -5.46
C PRO A 665 -16.19 18.06 -5.51
N SER A 666 -17.49 18.33 -5.56
CA SER A 666 -18.04 19.69 -5.66
C SER A 666 -17.77 20.52 -4.38
N PRO A 667 -16.96 21.60 -4.43
CA PRO A 667 -16.80 22.50 -3.29
C PRO A 667 -18.13 23.19 -2.90
N SER A 668 -18.99 23.53 -3.86
CA SER A 668 -20.27 24.19 -3.56
C SER A 668 -21.19 23.31 -2.73
N LEU A 669 -21.34 22.04 -3.11
CA LEU A 669 -22.16 21.10 -2.34
C LEU A 669 -21.53 20.78 -0.97
N ALA A 670 -20.20 20.69 -0.90
CA ALA A 670 -19.49 20.47 0.36
C ALA A 670 -19.70 21.63 1.36
N GLU A 671 -19.69 22.88 0.91
CA GLU A 671 -19.94 24.05 1.76
C GLU A 671 -21.40 24.19 2.18
N LEU A 672 -22.35 23.98 1.26
CA LEU A 672 -23.78 24.14 1.53
C LEU A 672 -24.31 23.03 2.44
N GLY A 673 -23.83 21.80 2.22
CA GLY A 673 -24.21 20.59 2.93
C GLY A 673 -23.30 20.21 4.11
N ASP A 674 -22.36 21.06 4.53
CA ASP A 674 -21.49 20.78 5.69
C ASP A 674 -22.35 20.57 6.96
N PRO A 675 -22.31 19.38 7.60
CA PRO A 675 -23.06 19.13 8.82
C PRO A 675 -22.35 19.63 10.08
N PHE A 676 -21.05 19.98 10.00
CA PHE A 676 -20.26 20.39 11.17
C PHE A 676 -20.71 21.68 11.88
N PRO A 677 -21.27 22.71 11.21
CA PRO A 677 -21.64 23.97 11.88
C PRO A 677 -22.90 23.89 12.76
N VAL A 678 -23.74 22.85 12.57
CA VAL A 678 -25.02 22.70 13.29
C VAL A 678 -25.27 21.22 13.65
N PRO A 679 -24.54 20.66 14.63
CA PRO A 679 -24.91 19.41 15.27
C PRO A 679 -25.77 19.73 16.50
N GLU A 680 -27.10 19.77 16.33
CA GLU A 680 -27.98 19.70 17.50
C GLU A 680 -28.06 18.24 17.99
N ASP A 681 -28.04 18.04 19.31
CA ASP A 681 -28.04 16.70 19.91
C ASP A 681 -29.33 15.94 19.51
N GLY A 682 -29.20 15.01 18.57
CA GLY A 682 -30.31 14.18 18.07
C GLY A 682 -30.80 14.51 16.65
N ASP A 683 -30.23 15.51 15.98
CA ASP A 683 -30.46 15.82 14.55
C ASP A 683 -30.45 14.55 13.69
N SER A 684 -31.43 14.35 12.80
CA SER A 684 -31.46 13.19 11.89
C SER A 684 -30.87 13.51 10.51
N LEU A 685 -30.60 12.45 9.73
CA LEU A 685 -30.24 12.58 8.32
C LEU A 685 -31.30 13.38 7.51
N ALA A 686 -32.58 13.25 7.86
CA ALA A 686 -33.65 13.98 7.16
C ALA A 686 -33.57 15.49 7.42
N ASP A 687 -33.19 15.88 8.64
CA ASP A 687 -33.04 17.29 9.03
C ASP A 687 -31.82 17.90 8.36
N ALA A 688 -30.69 17.18 8.35
CA ALA A 688 -29.49 17.56 7.61
C ALA A 688 -29.75 17.73 6.10
N VAL A 689 -30.47 16.79 5.48
CA VAL A 689 -30.88 16.88 4.05
C VAL A 689 -31.85 18.05 3.82
N THR A 690 -32.76 18.32 4.73
CA THR A 690 -33.70 19.45 4.62
C THR A 690 -32.97 20.78 4.67
N ARG A 691 -32.05 20.97 5.62
CA ARG A 691 -31.20 22.18 5.69
C ARG A 691 -30.30 22.35 4.47
N ALA A 692 -29.75 21.25 3.94
CA ALA A 692 -28.96 21.30 2.71
C ALA A 692 -29.82 21.70 1.49
N ARG A 693 -31.06 21.19 1.40
CA ARG A 693 -32.04 21.56 0.38
C ARG A 693 -32.43 23.04 0.47
N GLU A 694 -32.81 23.54 1.63
CA GLU A 694 -33.19 24.95 1.83
C GLU A 694 -32.10 25.95 1.38
N ARG A 695 -30.82 25.58 1.54
CA ARG A 695 -29.66 26.36 1.08
C ARG A 695 -29.38 26.22 -0.43
N LEU A 696 -29.76 25.10 -1.02
CA LEU A 696 -29.47 24.73 -2.41
C LEU A 696 -30.57 25.18 -3.37
N ASP A 697 -31.85 25.13 -2.96
CA ASP A 697 -33.01 25.46 -3.78
C ASP A 697 -32.94 26.86 -4.43
N PRO A 698 -32.54 27.95 -3.74
CA PRO A 698 -32.43 29.28 -4.36
C PRO A 698 -31.34 29.34 -5.45
N LEU A 699 -30.28 28.56 -5.30
CA LEU A 699 -29.16 28.51 -6.26
C LEU A 699 -29.53 27.65 -7.48
N LEU A 700 -30.20 26.51 -7.26
CA LEU A 700 -30.72 25.67 -8.34
C LEU A 700 -31.80 26.38 -9.14
N ALA A 701 -32.72 27.11 -8.49
CA ALA A 701 -33.78 27.86 -9.16
C ALA A 701 -33.20 28.84 -10.19
N ARG A 702 -32.10 29.54 -9.87
CA ARG A 702 -31.42 30.44 -10.83
C ARG A 702 -30.91 29.71 -12.07
N LEU A 703 -30.39 28.49 -11.91
CA LEU A 703 -29.85 27.68 -13.02
C LEU A 703 -30.95 27.01 -13.85
N THR A 704 -32.05 26.60 -13.22
CA THR A 704 -33.13 25.84 -13.88
C THR A 704 -34.25 26.69 -14.45
N GLU A 705 -34.36 27.98 -14.08
CA GLU A 705 -35.43 28.87 -14.56
C GLU A 705 -35.62 28.88 -16.09
N PRO A 706 -34.57 28.95 -16.94
CA PRO A 706 -34.73 28.94 -18.40
C PRO A 706 -35.32 27.63 -18.96
N TYR A 707 -35.35 26.57 -18.15
CA TYR A 707 -35.73 25.21 -18.53
C TYR A 707 -36.99 24.71 -17.82
N ARG A 708 -37.62 25.53 -16.97
CA ARG A 708 -38.79 25.16 -16.15
C ARG A 708 -39.98 24.66 -17.01
N ASP A 709 -40.22 25.31 -18.15
CA ASP A 709 -41.33 25.03 -19.06
C ASP A 709 -40.99 23.99 -20.15
N ALA A 710 -39.81 23.35 -20.09
CA ALA A 710 -39.41 22.37 -21.10
C ALA A 710 -40.25 21.08 -21.03
N VAL A 711 -40.57 20.51 -22.20
CA VAL A 711 -41.56 19.43 -22.34
C VAL A 711 -41.06 18.07 -21.80
N ARG A 712 -39.76 17.81 -21.85
CA ARG A 712 -39.13 16.55 -21.39
C ARG A 712 -38.42 16.73 -20.07
N GLU A 713 -38.48 15.76 -19.17
CA GLU A 713 -37.59 15.68 -18.00
C GLU A 713 -36.20 15.18 -18.42
N ASP A 714 -35.15 15.65 -17.74
CA ASP A 714 -33.76 15.35 -18.10
C ASP A 714 -32.90 15.03 -16.87
N GLU A 715 -32.55 13.76 -16.69
CA GLU A 715 -31.67 13.29 -15.61
C GLU A 715 -30.25 13.90 -15.67
N SER A 716 -29.87 14.58 -16.76
CA SER A 716 -28.58 15.24 -16.86
C SER A 716 -28.36 16.30 -15.78
N TRP A 717 -29.44 16.90 -15.25
CA TRP A 717 -29.36 17.88 -14.16
C TRP A 717 -28.62 17.35 -12.92
N TYR A 718 -28.69 16.04 -12.63
CA TYR A 718 -27.97 15.44 -11.49
C TYR A 718 -26.45 15.62 -11.54
N TRP A 719 -25.85 15.63 -12.75
CA TRP A 719 -24.39 15.80 -12.92
C TRP A 719 -24.01 17.19 -13.44
N VAL A 720 -24.92 17.87 -14.14
CA VAL A 720 -24.71 19.23 -14.67
C VAL A 720 -24.75 20.28 -13.56
N ALA A 721 -25.76 20.23 -12.68
CA ALA A 721 -25.98 21.29 -11.68
C ALA A 721 -24.79 21.48 -10.70
N PRO A 722 -24.15 20.42 -10.15
CA PRO A 722 -23.01 20.60 -9.25
C PRO A 722 -21.84 21.34 -9.92
N ILE A 723 -21.52 20.97 -11.17
CA ILE A 723 -20.42 21.58 -11.94
C ILE A 723 -20.74 23.05 -12.26
N LEU A 724 -21.99 23.38 -12.60
CA LEU A 724 -22.40 24.76 -12.84
C LEU A 724 -22.30 25.64 -11.59
N LEU A 725 -22.77 25.15 -10.44
CA LEU A 725 -22.65 25.85 -9.16
C LEU A 725 -21.17 26.13 -8.81
N ASP A 726 -20.29 25.17 -9.09
CA ASP A 726 -18.85 25.31 -8.91
C ASP A 726 -18.17 26.23 -9.94
N LEU A 727 -18.77 26.44 -11.11
CA LEU A 727 -18.32 27.47 -12.05
C LEU A 727 -18.79 28.87 -11.62
N GLU A 728 -19.99 29.00 -11.06
CA GLU A 728 -20.50 30.29 -10.54
C GLU A 728 -19.79 30.74 -9.26
N ARG A 729 -19.42 29.80 -8.38
CA ARG A 729 -18.88 30.11 -7.04
C ARG A 729 -17.36 29.92 -6.92
N HIS A 730 -16.78 29.01 -7.69
CA HIS A 730 -15.41 28.51 -7.52
C HIS A 730 -14.66 28.38 -8.86
N GLU A 731 -14.96 29.26 -9.83
CA GLU A 731 -14.58 29.13 -11.25
C GLU A 731 -13.12 28.74 -11.48
N ALA A 732 -12.18 29.46 -10.86
CA ALA A 732 -10.74 29.25 -11.06
C ALA A 732 -10.29 27.84 -10.69
N SER A 733 -10.68 27.35 -9.51
CA SER A 733 -10.37 25.99 -9.04
C SER A 733 -11.07 24.92 -9.88
N THR A 734 -12.30 25.17 -10.32
CA THR A 734 -13.07 24.25 -11.17
C THR A 734 -12.40 24.09 -12.53
N ARG A 735 -12.04 25.20 -13.19
CA ARG A 735 -11.30 25.20 -14.46
C ARG A 735 -9.90 24.60 -14.31
N GLU A 736 -9.16 24.88 -13.22
CA GLU A 736 -7.85 24.28 -12.97
C GLU A 736 -7.95 22.75 -12.86
N TRP A 737 -8.93 22.25 -12.11
CA TRP A 737 -9.14 20.82 -11.91
C TRP A 737 -9.51 20.10 -13.21
N PHE A 738 -10.47 20.63 -13.98
CA PHE A 738 -10.83 20.11 -15.31
C PHE A 738 -9.74 20.33 -16.38
N GLY A 739 -8.84 21.29 -16.16
CA GLY A 739 -7.70 21.60 -17.02
C GLY A 739 -6.57 20.55 -17.02
N ARG A 740 -6.54 19.64 -16.04
CA ARG A 740 -5.44 18.67 -15.85
C ARG A 740 -5.27 17.74 -17.05
N TRP A 741 -4.04 17.66 -17.57
CA TRP A 741 -3.70 16.97 -18.83
C TRP A 741 -4.00 15.46 -18.87
N ASP A 742 -4.16 14.82 -17.69
CA ASP A 742 -4.53 13.41 -17.56
C ASP A 742 -5.59 13.21 -16.46
N LEU A 743 -6.59 14.10 -16.42
CA LEU A 743 -7.64 14.06 -15.39
C LEU A 743 -8.34 12.69 -15.26
N PRO A 744 -8.72 11.96 -16.33
CA PRO A 744 -9.44 10.70 -16.18
C PRO A 744 -8.68 9.68 -15.33
N ASN A 745 -7.37 9.52 -15.55
CA ASN A 745 -6.52 8.61 -14.79
C ASN A 745 -6.19 9.14 -13.39
N GLN A 746 -6.07 10.48 -13.24
CA GLN A 746 -5.84 11.10 -11.93
C GLN A 746 -7.06 10.97 -11.01
N TRP A 747 -8.26 10.99 -11.57
CA TRP A 747 -9.53 10.92 -10.84
C TRP A 747 -9.92 9.47 -10.47
N THR A 748 -9.67 8.47 -11.34
CA THR A 748 -9.82 7.05 -10.98
C THR A 748 -8.81 6.57 -9.94
N GLY A 749 -7.66 7.23 -9.86
CA GLY A 749 -6.50 6.74 -9.13
C GLY A 749 -5.60 5.86 -10.01
N ALA A 750 -4.41 5.55 -9.48
CA ALA A 750 -3.30 4.98 -10.24
C ALA A 750 -3.40 3.48 -10.56
N ASP A 751 -4.40 2.79 -10.02
CA ASP A 751 -4.71 1.39 -10.32
C ASP A 751 -5.92 1.36 -11.27
N GLY A 752 -5.65 1.66 -12.54
CA GLY A 752 -6.61 1.46 -13.62
C GLY A 752 -6.79 -0.02 -13.92
N ASP A 753 -7.64 -0.69 -13.14
CA ASP A 753 -8.31 -1.90 -13.63
C ASP A 753 -9.25 -1.46 -14.76
N ASP A 754 -8.80 -1.68 -16.00
CA ASP A 754 -9.60 -1.51 -17.22
C ASP A 754 -10.77 -2.51 -17.21
N ASP A 755 -11.84 -2.17 -16.49
CA ASP A 755 -13.09 -2.94 -16.45
C ASP A 755 -13.66 -2.96 -17.88
N GLU A 756 -13.55 -4.10 -18.57
CA GLU A 756 -13.73 -4.23 -20.02
C GLU A 756 -15.07 -3.65 -20.49
N GLY A 757 -15.03 -2.44 -21.06
CA GLY A 757 -16.21 -1.73 -21.57
C GLY A 757 -16.61 -0.46 -20.80
N SER A 758 -15.93 -0.11 -19.70
CA SER A 758 -16.14 1.19 -19.02
C SER A 758 -15.78 2.36 -19.94
N ARG A 759 -16.73 3.30 -20.10
CA ARG A 759 -16.61 4.51 -20.93
C ARG A 759 -16.19 5.75 -20.14
N TRP A 760 -15.53 5.55 -19.00
CA TRP A 760 -15.13 6.62 -18.06
C TRP A 760 -14.48 7.84 -18.73
N VAL A 761 -13.45 7.62 -19.57
CA VAL A 761 -12.72 8.70 -20.25
C VAL A 761 -13.66 9.56 -21.11
N ASP A 762 -14.68 8.98 -21.71
CA ASP A 762 -15.65 9.72 -22.53
C ASP A 762 -16.64 10.51 -21.67
N HIS A 763 -16.98 10.03 -20.46
CA HIS A 763 -17.80 10.78 -19.48
C HIS A 763 -17.05 11.98 -18.90
N VAL A 764 -15.76 11.82 -18.56
CA VAL A 764 -14.93 12.94 -18.07
C VAL A 764 -14.74 14.00 -19.15
N LYS A 765 -14.61 13.60 -20.42
CA LYS A 765 -14.60 14.55 -21.56
C LYS A 765 -15.93 15.31 -21.69
N GLU A 766 -17.07 14.62 -21.54
CA GLU A 766 -18.38 15.27 -21.63
C GLU A 766 -18.60 16.28 -20.50
N ALA A 767 -18.15 15.95 -19.28
CA ALA A 767 -18.13 16.89 -18.16
C ALA A 767 -17.16 18.06 -18.38
N LYS A 768 -16.02 17.82 -19.04
CA LYS A 768 -15.09 18.89 -19.41
C LYS A 768 -15.67 19.85 -20.46
N LYS A 769 -16.42 19.37 -21.45
CA LYS A 769 -17.10 20.25 -22.42
C LYS A 769 -18.01 21.27 -21.73
N LEU A 770 -18.79 20.84 -20.73
CA LEU A 770 -19.64 21.73 -19.94
C LEU A 770 -18.83 22.86 -19.27
N VAL A 771 -17.61 22.56 -18.80
CA VAL A 771 -16.71 23.55 -18.20
C VAL A 771 -16.12 24.49 -19.25
N ASP A 772 -15.75 23.97 -20.42
CA ASP A 772 -15.25 24.76 -21.54
C ASP A 772 -16.37 25.67 -22.14
N GLU A 773 -17.63 25.23 -22.13
CA GLU A 773 -18.83 26.00 -22.52
C GLU A 773 -19.16 27.14 -21.54
N GLY A 774 -18.98 26.91 -20.23
CA GLY A 774 -19.21 27.89 -19.17
C GLY A 774 -20.69 28.16 -18.85
N VAL A 775 -20.93 28.92 -17.78
CA VAL A 775 -22.28 29.17 -17.24
C VAL A 775 -23.14 29.98 -18.22
N ASP A 776 -22.57 30.97 -18.89
CA ASP A 776 -23.31 31.88 -19.79
C ASP A 776 -23.93 31.17 -21.00
N ALA A 777 -23.39 30.02 -21.43
CA ALA A 777 -24.00 29.24 -22.51
C ALA A 777 -25.34 28.63 -22.07
N LEU A 778 -25.45 28.25 -20.79
CA LEU A 778 -26.62 27.59 -20.25
C LEU A 778 -27.69 28.59 -19.79
N VAL A 779 -27.29 29.72 -19.20
CA VAL A 779 -28.19 30.85 -18.87
C VAL A 779 -28.83 31.45 -20.13
N ARG A 780 -28.16 31.39 -21.29
CA ARG A 780 -28.70 31.77 -22.60
C ARG A 780 -29.49 30.64 -23.31
N GLY A 781 -29.82 29.54 -22.62
CA GLY A 781 -30.57 28.43 -23.18
C GLY A 781 -29.89 27.71 -24.35
N SER A 782 -28.57 27.87 -24.51
CA SER A 782 -27.85 27.42 -25.72
C SER A 782 -27.51 25.91 -25.71
N ARG A 783 -27.81 25.20 -24.61
CA ARG A 783 -27.69 23.74 -24.49
C ARG A 783 -29.07 23.10 -24.44
N ASP A 784 -29.31 22.05 -25.24
CA ASP A 784 -30.55 21.26 -25.25
C ASP A 784 -30.66 20.38 -24.00
N LEU A 785 -31.13 20.97 -22.90
CA LEU A 785 -31.53 20.28 -21.68
C LEU A 785 -33.06 20.31 -21.56
N GLY A 786 -33.62 19.23 -21.02
CA GLY A 786 -35.02 19.23 -20.58
C GLY A 786 -35.22 19.92 -19.23
N ARG A 787 -36.45 19.89 -18.71
CA ARG A 787 -36.78 20.36 -17.37
C ARG A 787 -36.08 19.48 -16.31
N PRO A 788 -35.69 20.04 -15.16
CA PRO A 788 -35.18 19.23 -14.05
C PRO A 788 -36.21 18.18 -13.62
N PRO A 789 -35.78 16.97 -13.20
CA PRO A 789 -36.63 16.01 -12.50
C PRO A 789 -37.20 16.61 -11.20
N ALA A 790 -38.38 16.11 -10.78
CA ALA A 790 -39.08 16.55 -9.58
C ALA A 790 -38.46 16.03 -8.26
#